data_AF-A0A2V7U7D6-F1
#
_entry.id   AF-A0A2V7U7D6-F1
#
_cell.length_a   1.000
_cell.length_b   1.000
_cell.length_c   1.000
_cell.angle_alpha   90.00
_cell.angle_beta   90.00
_cell.angle_gamma   90.00
#
_symmetry.space_group_name_H-M   'P 1'
#
loop_
_entity.id
_entity.type
_entity.pdbx_description
1 polymer ?
#
loop_
_entity_poly.entity_id
_entity_poly.type
_entity_poly.pdbx_seq_one_letter_code
_entity_poly.pdbx_strand_id
1 'polypeptide(L)'
;MAGAGSALLSADSEPGIGAIPVSSRAGVRLEAAEPRAGRAGAEIAAPLAAADRSARADRSMDDQRARDARARQGDPDRDARSGSDVGPLRAPFPPAPSQRQSARRSSARGETTVVRSSLHAGGGRAHVARRRGAGVAGRGHHVLLPRRALPADGAARRPRAPGGARSGRRAARSAAGRGAEPRALLRLLPRDAGRGPGHCRRRRCRHRRTGAGDGGAERTEESVLAMCGFAGILTAAGLRQADLEAQARRMIGPIAHRGPDDSGTWCAEDAGIALGFRRLAIIDLSANGHQPMWSASGRFVMVFNGEVYNFRDLGRELEQHGYGFRGHSDSEVILAAFERWGIRDAVRRFVGMFAIGVWDVERRELSLLRDRLGKKPLYVYSEPGLISFGSELKALVAGPSFDRAIDLASLSSYLRYLYVPAPKTIYQRAVKVPPAHVLTISDPRASLPPARPYWSLREAAARGQARPFEGSEAEAIDELDALLREAVGCRMHSDVPLGALLSGGIDSSTVVALMQGASDRPVRTYTIGFAEQDFDEARYAARVARHLGTEHTELRLTGEDAQALIPRLPDIFDEPLADPSQLPTLLVSQLARRHVTVALSGDGGDEVFGGYNRYVYGTRMLPRVNRVPRFVRLPFGAGLGRVPAGVWDRLSRVTAPVAPAVAGQRAGERIHKLGRLMSAGSVGDMYRSLLSAWPHPEDVVRGDGAGEDENSRILDEGPPEHLLDRMMLADQTVYLPDDLLAKLDRASMAVSLEVRAPLLDHRVVEFSWRLPRSMKLRGSVGKWILRQVLYRRVPRDIVERPKMGFSVPIDEWLRGPLREWADDFLSVDALGRSGLLDPAPIARGWRELQEGRRPAGPALWAVIMFEAWRERWAA
;
A
#
# COMPACT_ATOMS: atom_id res chain seq x y z
N MET A 1 45.57 43.59 -33.15
CA MET A 1 46.41 42.38 -33.12
C MET A 1 45.43 41.21 -33.05
N ALA A 2 45.05 40.49 -34.11
CA ALA A 2 45.76 39.97 -35.29
C ALA A 2 46.63 38.73 -34.97
N GLY A 3 46.62 37.61 -35.72
CA GLY A 3 45.82 37.18 -36.90
C GLY A 3 44.86 36.01 -36.60
N ALA A 4 43.89 35.58 -37.44
CA ALA A 4 43.88 35.19 -38.87
C ALA A 4 44.27 33.70 -39.11
N GLY A 5 43.65 32.90 -40.00
CA GLY A 5 42.46 33.11 -40.86
C GLY A 5 42.26 31.99 -41.93
N SER A 6 41.10 31.96 -42.60
CA SER A 6 40.67 31.01 -43.70
C SER A 6 40.31 29.56 -43.27
N ALA A 7 39.28 28.83 -43.75
CA ALA A 7 38.32 28.91 -44.88
C ALA A 7 38.85 28.38 -46.25
N LEU A 8 38.08 27.81 -47.21
CA LEU A 8 36.62 27.61 -47.39
C LEU A 8 36.33 26.61 -48.58
N LEU A 9 35.05 26.34 -48.91
CA LEU A 9 34.45 25.75 -50.16
C LEU A 9 34.54 24.20 -50.38
N SER A 10 33.76 23.56 -51.28
CA SER A 10 32.28 23.36 -51.41
C SER A 10 31.89 22.75 -52.79
N ALA A 11 30.63 22.25 -52.96
CA ALA A 11 29.94 21.91 -54.22
C ALA A 11 30.39 20.61 -54.98
N ASP A 12 29.55 19.84 -55.70
CA ASP A 12 28.06 19.74 -55.75
C ASP A 12 27.53 18.47 -56.49
N SER A 13 26.19 18.32 -56.55
CA SER A 13 25.35 17.57 -57.54
C SER A 13 24.97 16.07 -57.34
N GLU A 14 23.69 15.77 -57.68
CA GLU A 14 22.97 14.46 -57.68
C GLU A 14 22.70 13.98 -59.15
N PRO A 15 21.68 13.14 -59.52
CA PRO A 15 20.82 12.17 -58.80
C PRO A 15 20.68 10.77 -59.48
N GLY A 16 19.97 9.80 -58.86
CA GLY A 16 19.76 8.45 -59.42
C GLY A 16 18.66 7.56 -58.80
N ILE A 17 17.43 7.71 -59.30
CA ILE A 17 16.17 6.99 -59.00
C ILE A 17 16.26 5.44 -58.90
N GLY A 18 15.55 4.79 -57.95
CA GLY A 18 15.27 3.34 -57.95
C GLY A 18 14.44 2.84 -56.75
N ALA A 19 13.57 1.82 -56.92
CA ALA A 19 12.60 1.39 -55.90
C ALA A 19 12.49 -0.15 -55.69
N ILE A 20 12.13 -0.57 -54.45
CA ILE A 20 11.06 -1.54 -54.04
C ILE A 20 10.86 -2.83 -54.90
N PRO A 21 10.67 -4.08 -54.35
CA PRO A 21 10.14 -4.46 -53.01
C PRO A 21 10.83 -5.64 -52.26
N VAL A 22 10.28 -5.96 -51.09
CA VAL A 22 10.44 -7.24 -50.34
C VAL A 22 9.64 -8.39 -50.99
N SER A 23 10.14 -9.63 -50.89
CA SER A 23 9.35 -10.87 -51.10
C SER A 23 9.79 -11.99 -50.12
N SER A 24 9.11 -13.13 -50.10
CA SER A 24 8.97 -13.97 -48.88
C SER A 24 9.20 -15.49 -49.02
N ARG A 25 9.53 -16.10 -47.86
CA ARG A 25 9.21 -17.48 -47.38
C ARG A 25 10.08 -18.68 -47.80
N ALA A 26 10.15 -19.61 -46.83
CA ALA A 26 10.60 -21.01 -46.86
C ALA A 26 12.12 -21.27 -47.11
N GLY A 27 12.72 -22.31 -46.53
CA GLY A 27 12.24 -23.23 -45.48
C GLY A 27 13.03 -24.56 -45.40
N VAL A 28 12.71 -25.37 -44.37
CA VAL A 28 13.08 -26.79 -44.19
C VAL A 28 14.51 -27.09 -43.66
N ARG A 29 14.56 -28.22 -42.93
CA ARG A 29 15.65 -28.94 -42.23
C ARG A 29 17.01 -29.03 -42.95
N LEU A 30 18.05 -29.31 -42.15
CA LEU A 30 19.04 -30.36 -42.47
C LEU A 30 19.56 -31.06 -41.20
N GLU A 31 20.19 -32.22 -41.36
CA GLU A 31 20.70 -33.08 -40.28
C GLU A 31 22.24 -33.18 -40.32
N ALA A 32 22.83 -33.39 -39.14
CA ALA A 32 24.03 -34.20 -38.84
C ALA A 32 25.42 -33.94 -39.50
N ALA A 33 26.42 -34.49 -38.78
CA ALA A 33 27.79 -34.85 -39.18
C ALA A 33 28.96 -33.88 -38.91
N GLU A 34 30.08 -34.47 -38.49
CA GLU A 34 31.38 -33.84 -38.18
C GLU A 34 32.19 -33.51 -39.45
N PRO A 35 33.32 -32.79 -39.32
CA PRO A 35 34.59 -33.54 -39.36
C PRO A 35 35.62 -33.13 -38.29
N ARG A 36 36.76 -33.85 -38.26
CA ARG A 36 37.76 -33.89 -37.17
C ARG A 36 39.03 -33.06 -37.40
N ALA A 37 39.73 -32.81 -36.29
CA ALA A 37 41.18 -32.58 -36.10
C ALA A 37 41.80 -31.21 -36.45
N GLY A 38 42.83 -30.72 -35.74
CA GLY A 38 43.38 -31.20 -34.45
C GLY A 38 44.79 -30.70 -34.07
N ARG A 39 45.26 -31.13 -32.88
CA ARG A 39 46.64 -31.10 -32.30
C ARG A 39 47.33 -29.77 -31.91
N ALA A 40 47.45 -29.55 -30.59
CA ALA A 40 48.68 -29.33 -29.79
C ALA A 40 48.28 -29.01 -28.32
N GLY A 41 49.00 -29.32 -27.24
CA GLY A 41 50.22 -30.13 -27.01
C GLY A 41 50.69 -29.96 -25.53
N ALA A 42 51.37 -30.97 -24.95
CA ALA A 42 51.88 -31.01 -23.55
C ALA A 42 50.78 -30.99 -22.44
N GLU A 43 50.95 -31.37 -21.16
CA GLU A 43 51.88 -32.22 -20.39
C GLU A 43 51.29 -32.45 -18.96
N ILE A 44 51.69 -33.38 -18.07
CA ILE A 44 52.67 -34.49 -18.14
C ILE A 44 52.13 -35.78 -17.44
N ALA A 45 52.79 -36.34 -16.41
CA ALA A 45 52.57 -37.67 -15.82
C ALA A 45 51.86 -37.71 -14.44
N ALA A 46 51.21 -38.84 -14.17
CA ALA A 46 50.96 -39.41 -12.83
C ALA A 46 51.43 -40.90 -12.84
N PRO A 47 51.68 -41.53 -11.68
CA PRO A 47 51.53 -42.99 -11.62
C PRO A 47 51.08 -43.61 -10.27
N LEU A 48 50.28 -44.69 -10.36
CA LEU A 48 50.18 -45.87 -9.45
C LEU A 48 49.66 -45.68 -7.99
N ALA A 49 49.18 -46.69 -7.24
CA ALA A 49 48.45 -47.95 -7.54
C ALA A 49 48.01 -48.67 -6.23
N ALA A 50 47.17 -49.71 -6.35
CA ALA A 50 46.93 -50.82 -5.37
C ALA A 50 46.19 -50.50 -4.05
N ALA A 51 45.46 -51.44 -3.40
CA ALA A 51 44.82 -52.67 -3.91
C ALA A 51 43.67 -53.16 -2.98
N ASP A 52 42.61 -53.66 -3.63
CA ASP A 52 41.68 -54.76 -3.29
C ASP A 52 41.57 -55.34 -1.85
N ARG A 53 40.34 -55.41 -1.33
CA ARG A 53 39.83 -56.48 -0.44
C ARG A 53 38.36 -56.85 -0.71
N SER A 54 38.12 -57.60 -1.78
CA SER A 54 37.20 -58.75 -1.88
C SER A 54 35.90 -58.77 -1.03
N ALA A 55 34.75 -58.75 -1.72
CA ALA A 55 33.54 -59.57 -1.47
C ALA A 55 32.74 -59.39 -0.13
N ARG A 56 31.42 -59.63 -0.04
CA ARG A 56 30.42 -60.19 -0.97
C ARG A 56 28.99 -59.84 -0.51
N ALA A 57 28.02 -59.84 -1.43
CA ALA A 57 26.55 -59.80 -1.24
C ALA A 57 25.97 -58.57 -0.48
N ASP A 58 25.08 -57.72 -1.02
CA ASP A 58 23.88 -57.87 -1.89
C ASP A 58 22.57 -58.16 -1.11
N ARG A 59 21.53 -57.35 -1.40
CA ARG A 59 20.10 -57.43 -0.98
C ARG A 59 19.75 -57.09 0.48
N SER A 60 18.53 -56.62 0.80
CA SER A 60 17.64 -55.58 0.24
C SER A 60 16.28 -55.63 0.97
N MET A 61 15.69 -54.46 1.29
CA MET A 61 14.24 -54.20 1.45
C MET A 61 13.36 -55.06 2.39
N ASP A 62 12.56 -54.35 3.22
CA ASP A 62 11.11 -54.48 3.48
C ASP A 62 10.49 -55.90 3.58
N ASP A 63 9.68 -56.29 4.58
CA ASP A 63 8.53 -55.60 5.22
C ASP A 63 7.96 -56.52 6.37
N GLN A 64 6.71 -56.29 6.78
CA GLN A 64 5.80 -57.13 7.58
C GLN A 64 6.03 -57.25 9.10
N ARG A 65 5.35 -56.32 9.79
CA ARG A 65 4.67 -56.43 11.09
C ARG A 65 4.15 -57.86 11.42
N ALA A 66 4.17 -58.25 12.71
CA ALA A 66 2.98 -58.24 13.60
C ALA A 66 2.99 -59.29 14.76
N ARG A 67 2.38 -58.92 15.91
CA ARG A 67 1.76 -59.79 16.97
C ARG A 67 2.71 -60.70 17.79
N ASP A 68 2.81 -60.53 19.11
CA ASP A 68 1.95 -61.05 20.21
C ASP A 68 2.66 -62.25 20.90
N ALA A 69 2.58 -62.54 22.22
CA ALA A 69 2.23 -61.76 23.41
C ALA A 69 2.60 -62.56 24.70
N ARG A 70 2.66 -61.89 25.87
CA ARG A 70 2.72 -62.45 27.27
C ARG A 70 4.05 -63.18 27.63
N ALA A 71 4.85 -62.83 28.66
CA ALA A 71 4.66 -62.38 30.06
C ALA A 71 4.61 -63.51 31.12
N ARG A 72 5.51 -63.47 32.12
CA ARG A 72 5.33 -63.84 33.55
C ARG A 72 6.65 -63.76 34.38
N GLN A 73 6.54 -63.20 35.60
CA GLN A 73 7.14 -63.59 36.90
C GLN A 73 8.69 -63.77 37.03
N GLY A 74 9.35 -63.34 38.12
CA GLY A 74 8.84 -62.73 39.36
C GLY A 74 9.90 -62.21 40.35
N ASP A 75 9.41 -61.83 41.53
CA ASP A 75 10.03 -61.23 42.73
C ASP A 75 10.78 -62.29 43.61
N PRO A 76 11.36 -62.05 44.83
CA PRO A 76 11.35 -60.83 45.69
C PRO A 76 12.65 -60.48 46.48
N ASP A 77 12.53 -59.50 47.39
CA ASP A 77 13.30 -59.28 48.65
C ASP A 77 14.77 -58.79 48.57
N ARG A 78 15.32 -57.95 49.46
CA ARG A 78 14.85 -56.95 50.48
C ARG A 78 16.10 -56.13 50.93
N ASP A 79 16.20 -55.14 51.83
CA ASP A 79 15.38 -54.31 52.76
C ASP A 79 16.26 -53.01 53.02
N ALA A 80 16.03 -51.97 53.85
CA ALA A 80 14.97 -51.49 54.76
C ALA A 80 15.23 -49.99 55.12
N ARG A 81 14.16 -49.18 55.31
CA ARG A 81 14.08 -47.92 56.13
C ARG A 81 14.88 -46.69 55.63
N SER A 82 14.47 -45.43 55.86
CA SER A 82 13.28 -44.81 56.53
C SER A 82 12.89 -43.51 55.80
N GLY A 83 11.62 -43.22 55.51
CA GLY A 83 10.75 -42.32 56.32
C GLY A 83 10.85 -40.84 55.88
N SER A 84 9.78 -40.04 55.67
CA SER A 84 8.34 -40.22 55.93
C SER A 84 7.45 -39.29 55.07
N ASP A 85 6.29 -39.79 54.59
CA ASP A 85 4.92 -39.18 54.59
C ASP A 85 4.67 -37.66 54.26
N VAL A 86 3.63 -37.22 53.52
CA VAL A 86 2.41 -37.82 52.92
C VAL A 86 2.10 -37.14 51.54
N GLY A 87 1.39 -37.80 50.60
CA GLY A 87 0.83 -37.20 49.36
C GLY A 87 -0.67 -36.83 49.45
N PRO A 88 -1.48 -36.86 48.35
CA PRO A 88 -1.13 -37.12 46.95
C PRO A 88 -1.84 -36.27 45.84
N LEU A 89 -1.31 -36.39 44.62
CA LEU A 89 -1.88 -36.17 43.26
C LEU A 89 -3.40 -35.88 43.07
N ARG A 90 -3.76 -34.84 42.28
CA ARG A 90 -4.37 -34.93 40.92
C ARG A 90 -4.79 -33.58 40.31
N ALA A 91 -4.96 -33.56 38.98
CA ALA A 91 -5.57 -32.51 38.15
C ALA A 91 -6.48 -33.17 37.09
N PRO A 92 -7.22 -32.46 36.20
CA PRO A 92 -7.54 -31.02 36.13
C PRO A 92 -9.07 -30.71 36.18
N PHE A 93 -9.46 -29.42 36.17
CA PHE A 93 -10.87 -28.97 36.18
C PHE A 93 -11.40 -28.48 34.81
N PRO A 94 -12.59 -28.94 34.37
CA PRO A 94 -13.51 -28.18 33.51
C PRO A 94 -14.55 -27.39 34.34
N PRO A 95 -15.29 -26.42 33.76
CA PRO A 95 -16.15 -25.48 34.51
C PRO A 95 -17.51 -26.06 34.95
N ALA A 96 -18.07 -25.48 36.01
CA ALA A 96 -19.32 -25.93 36.66
C ALA A 96 -20.54 -25.03 36.36
N PRO A 97 -21.77 -25.59 36.36
CA PRO A 97 -23.03 -24.83 36.39
C PRO A 97 -23.91 -25.12 37.62
N SER A 98 -24.52 -24.08 38.20
CA SER A 98 -25.58 -24.14 39.21
C SER A 98 -26.60 -23.00 38.95
N GLN A 99 -27.87 -23.30 38.65
CA GLN A 99 -29.01 -23.39 39.60
C GLN A 99 -29.40 -22.03 40.22
N ARG A 100 -30.69 -21.61 40.29
CA ARG A 100 -31.92 -22.43 40.43
C ARG A 100 -33.24 -21.72 39.99
N GLN A 101 -34.21 -22.54 39.55
CA GLN A 101 -35.67 -22.45 39.76
C GLN A 101 -36.46 -21.12 39.56
N SER A 102 -37.40 -21.15 38.62
CA SER A 102 -38.84 -21.35 38.96
C SER A 102 -39.57 -22.01 37.77
N ALA A 103 -40.85 -22.40 37.91
CA ALA A 103 -41.49 -23.35 36.99
C ALA A 103 -42.94 -23.03 36.61
N ARG A 104 -43.38 -23.51 35.43
CA ARG A 104 -44.78 -23.86 35.08
C ARG A 104 -44.81 -24.92 33.96
N ARG A 105 -45.89 -25.69 33.86
CA ARG A 105 -46.04 -26.88 33.00
C ARG A 105 -47.16 -26.72 31.96
N SER A 106 -46.92 -27.20 30.74
CA SER A 106 -47.89 -27.87 29.83
C SER A 106 -47.11 -28.31 28.56
N SER A 107 -46.90 -29.59 28.27
CA SER A 107 -47.82 -30.50 27.53
C SER A 107 -48.35 -29.90 26.21
N ALA A 108 -48.27 -30.57 25.04
CA ALA A 108 -48.18 -32.02 24.84
C ALA A 108 -47.42 -32.47 23.56
N ARG A 109 -47.44 -33.81 23.40
CA ARG A 109 -47.09 -34.69 22.26
C ARG A 109 -47.55 -34.13 20.89
N GLY A 110 -46.96 -34.52 19.75
CA GLY A 110 -45.85 -35.46 19.55
C GLY A 110 -45.72 -35.92 18.07
N GLU A 111 -45.16 -37.13 17.90
CA GLU A 111 -45.13 -37.96 16.68
C GLU A 111 -44.28 -37.55 15.46
N THR A 112 -43.17 -38.27 15.36
CA THR A 112 -42.34 -38.57 14.19
C THR A 112 -43.11 -39.22 13.04
N THR A 113 -42.68 -39.00 11.79
CA THR A 113 -42.66 -40.04 10.73
C THR A 113 -41.64 -39.65 9.64
N VAL A 114 -40.98 -40.65 9.04
CA VAL A 114 -39.95 -40.51 8.01
C VAL A 114 -40.35 -41.25 6.74
N VAL A 115 -40.30 -40.61 5.57
CA VAL A 115 -40.21 -41.27 4.24
C VAL A 115 -39.27 -40.46 3.31
N ARG A 116 -38.61 -41.15 2.38
CA ARG A 116 -37.64 -40.64 1.38
C ARG A 116 -38.29 -40.33 0.02
N SER A 117 -37.47 -39.76 -0.89
CA SER A 117 -37.55 -39.88 -2.37
C SER A 117 -38.73 -39.20 -3.10
N SER A 118 -38.61 -38.74 -4.36
CA SER A 118 -37.41 -38.51 -5.21
C SER A 118 -37.76 -37.71 -6.47
N LEU A 119 -36.75 -37.05 -7.07
CA LEU A 119 -36.56 -36.80 -8.52
C LEU A 119 -37.80 -36.67 -9.43
N HIS A 120 -38.03 -35.47 -10.00
CA HIS A 120 -37.81 -35.25 -11.44
C HIS A 120 -37.74 -33.76 -11.83
N ALA A 121 -37.34 -33.49 -13.08
CA ALA A 121 -37.12 -32.14 -13.62
C ALA A 121 -38.32 -31.61 -14.42
N GLY A 122 -38.41 -30.28 -14.56
CA GLY A 122 -39.36 -29.61 -15.44
C GLY A 122 -39.14 -28.10 -15.44
N GLY A 123 -38.75 -27.52 -16.58
CA GLY A 123 -38.54 -26.08 -16.73
C GLY A 123 -39.77 -25.36 -17.29
N GLY A 124 -39.98 -24.11 -16.90
CA GLY A 124 -41.05 -23.28 -17.46
C GLY A 124 -40.90 -21.80 -17.08
N ARG A 125 -40.99 -20.90 -18.06
CA ARG A 125 -41.08 -19.45 -17.83
C ARG A 125 -42.54 -19.06 -17.55
N ALA A 126 -42.76 -18.12 -16.65
CA ALA A 126 -44.02 -17.37 -16.57
C ALA A 126 -43.74 -15.86 -16.58
N HIS A 127 -44.51 -15.10 -17.35
CA HIS A 127 -44.35 -13.64 -17.47
C HIS A 127 -45.12 -12.88 -16.38
N VAL A 128 -44.57 -11.74 -15.96
CA VAL A 128 -45.27 -10.79 -15.08
C VAL A 128 -46.40 -10.09 -15.84
N ALA A 129 -47.65 -10.30 -15.41
CA ALA A 129 -48.80 -9.58 -15.92
C ALA A 129 -49.13 -8.37 -15.01
N ARG A 130 -49.19 -7.16 -15.59
CA ARG A 130 -49.77 -5.97 -14.93
C ARG A 130 -51.27 -5.91 -15.21
N ARG A 131 -52.08 -5.56 -14.20
CA ARG A 131 -53.33 -4.78 -14.41
C ARG A 131 -53.55 -3.78 -13.27
N ARG A 132 -54.30 -2.71 -13.59
CA ARG A 132 -54.78 -1.66 -12.67
C ARG A 132 -56.29 -1.84 -12.47
N GLY A 133 -56.86 -1.36 -11.37
CA GLY A 133 -58.32 -1.21 -11.21
C GLY A 133 -58.74 -0.73 -9.81
N ALA A 134 -59.72 0.16 -9.73
CA ALA A 134 -60.39 0.62 -8.50
C ALA A 134 -61.39 -0.44 -7.97
N GLY A 135 -62.00 -0.35 -6.77
CA GLY A 135 -61.97 0.65 -5.68
C GLY A 135 -63.19 0.48 -4.74
N VAL A 136 -63.57 1.55 -4.00
CA VAL A 136 -64.79 1.74 -3.16
C VAL A 136 -64.73 1.36 -1.65
N ALA A 137 -64.99 2.39 -0.81
CA ALA A 137 -65.58 2.52 0.56
C ALA A 137 -65.41 1.43 1.68
N GLY A 138 -65.41 1.79 2.98
CA GLY A 138 -65.50 3.12 3.64
C GLY A 138 -65.77 3.09 5.17
N ARG A 139 -66.03 4.26 5.79
CA ARG A 139 -66.12 4.58 7.26
C ARG A 139 -64.74 4.61 7.96
N GLY A 140 -64.41 5.44 8.97
CA GLY A 140 -65.00 6.58 9.71
C GLY A 140 -64.13 6.82 10.98
N HIS A 141 -63.81 8.00 11.55
CA HIS A 141 -64.53 9.26 11.77
C HIS A 141 -63.59 10.51 11.87
N HIS A 142 -64.16 11.68 12.23
CA HIS A 142 -63.62 13.06 12.34
C HIS A 142 -62.38 13.26 13.27
N VAL A 143 -61.68 14.42 13.28
CA VAL A 143 -62.06 15.74 13.89
C VAL A 143 -61.68 16.98 13.02
N LEU A 144 -62.22 18.14 13.39
CA LEU A 144 -62.44 19.42 12.68
C LEU A 144 -61.23 20.30 12.24
N LEU A 145 -61.53 21.19 11.28
CA LEU A 145 -60.82 22.45 10.92
C LEU A 145 -61.59 23.68 11.46
N PRO A 146 -60.96 24.88 11.57
CA PRO A 146 -61.16 25.96 10.57
C PRO A 146 -59.92 26.91 10.42
N ARG A 147 -59.80 27.88 9.50
CA ARG A 147 -60.38 28.21 8.17
C ARG A 147 -59.40 29.15 7.41
N ARG A 148 -59.62 29.39 6.11
CA ARG A 148 -58.87 30.37 5.26
C ARG A 148 -59.40 31.80 5.35
N ALA A 149 -58.54 32.77 5.00
CA ALA A 149 -58.89 34.02 4.29
C ALA A 149 -57.79 34.35 3.24
N LEU A 150 -58.00 35.34 2.37
CA LEU A 150 -57.19 35.62 1.15
C LEU A 150 -56.83 37.13 1.00
N PRO A 151 -55.94 37.52 0.06
CA PRO A 151 -55.21 38.81 0.11
C PRO A 151 -55.75 39.92 -0.81
N ALA A 152 -55.24 41.13 -0.56
CA ALA A 152 -55.31 42.38 -1.34
C ALA A 152 -54.34 43.38 -0.65
N ASP A 153 -53.78 44.45 -1.25
CA ASP A 153 -53.38 44.74 -2.63
C ASP A 153 -52.39 45.95 -2.59
N GLY A 154 -51.89 46.43 -3.72
CA GLY A 154 -51.33 47.79 -3.82
C GLY A 154 -49.85 47.92 -4.23
N ALA A 155 -49.59 48.72 -5.27
CA ALA A 155 -48.27 48.96 -5.84
C ALA A 155 -47.81 50.42 -5.68
N ALA A 156 -46.49 50.68 -5.70
CA ALA A 156 -45.84 51.60 -6.65
C ALA A 156 -44.41 52.09 -6.24
N ARG A 157 -43.50 52.05 -7.23
CA ARG A 157 -42.47 53.08 -7.58
C ARG A 157 -41.51 53.63 -6.49
N ARG A 158 -40.25 53.12 -6.51
CA ARG A 158 -38.98 53.79 -6.96
C ARG A 158 -38.87 55.35 -6.91
N PRO A 159 -37.65 55.95 -6.85
CA PRO A 159 -36.31 55.44 -6.45
C PRO A 159 -35.38 56.46 -5.69
N ARG A 160 -34.10 56.09 -5.47
CA ARG A 160 -32.91 56.89 -5.01
C ARG A 160 -32.96 57.31 -3.51
N ALA A 161 -31.99 57.02 -2.62
CA ALA A 161 -30.51 57.13 -2.59
C ALA A 161 -29.98 58.53 -2.18
N PRO A 162 -28.75 58.69 -1.62
CA PRO A 162 -27.97 57.81 -0.72
C PRO A 162 -27.28 58.56 0.48
N GLY A 163 -26.64 57.84 1.41
CA GLY A 163 -25.53 58.38 2.24
C GLY A 163 -25.66 58.27 3.78
N GLY A 164 -24.56 58.57 4.51
CA GLY A 164 -24.51 58.73 5.98
C GLY A 164 -24.69 57.43 6.80
N ALA A 165 -23.69 56.61 7.18
CA ALA A 165 -22.35 56.83 7.76
C ALA A 165 -22.31 57.05 9.30
N ARG A 166 -21.60 56.12 9.98
CA ARG A 166 -20.98 56.16 11.33
C ARG A 166 -21.83 55.98 12.60
N SER A 167 -21.32 55.05 13.44
CA SER A 167 -21.47 54.92 14.91
C SER A 167 -22.85 54.63 15.53
N GLY A 168 -22.96 53.83 16.60
CA GLY A 168 -21.89 53.03 17.24
C GLY A 168 -22.34 52.21 18.46
N ARG A 169 -21.50 51.22 18.81
CA ARG A 169 -21.44 50.42 20.06
C ARG A 169 -22.64 50.48 21.04
N ARG A 170 -23.32 49.34 21.22
CA ARG A 170 -23.42 48.65 22.52
C ARG A 170 -23.73 47.16 22.31
N ALA A 171 -23.48 46.34 23.33
CA ALA A 171 -23.53 44.88 23.24
C ALA A 171 -24.53 44.25 24.22
N ALA A 172 -25.11 43.12 23.84
CA ALA A 172 -25.85 42.20 24.70
C ALA A 172 -25.55 40.75 24.26
N ARG A 173 -25.75 39.75 25.13
CA ARG A 173 -25.29 38.35 24.94
C ARG A 173 -26.44 37.35 24.90
N SER A 174 -26.47 36.49 23.87
CA SER A 174 -26.94 35.09 23.91
C SER A 174 -26.55 34.41 22.58
N ALA A 175 -25.65 33.42 22.48
CA ALA A 175 -25.49 32.14 23.19
C ALA A 175 -26.38 30.99 22.67
N ALA A 176 -26.04 30.43 21.50
CA ALA A 176 -26.25 29.02 21.11
C ALA A 176 -25.48 28.70 19.81
N GLY A 177 -25.12 27.44 19.57
CA GLY A 177 -24.63 26.95 18.26
C GLY A 177 -23.11 27.00 18.02
N ARG A 178 -22.32 26.17 18.72
CA ARG A 178 -20.90 25.94 18.37
C ARG A 178 -20.76 24.89 17.26
N GLY A 179 -20.80 25.34 16.00
CA GLY A 179 -20.02 24.68 14.95
C GLY A 179 -18.55 25.05 15.12
N ALA A 180 -17.62 24.11 14.93
CA ALA A 180 -16.19 24.41 14.95
C ALA A 180 -15.74 24.91 13.57
N GLU A 181 -15.18 26.12 13.48
CA GLU A 181 -14.74 26.68 12.19
C GLU A 181 -13.46 26.00 11.65
N PRO A 182 -13.32 25.79 10.32
CA PRO A 182 -12.15 25.09 9.74
C PRO A 182 -10.80 25.78 9.94
N ARG A 183 -10.79 27.08 10.26
CA ARG A 183 -9.59 27.93 10.35
C ARG A 183 -8.55 27.51 11.41
N ALA A 184 -8.83 26.49 12.21
CA ALA A 184 -7.86 25.85 13.10
C ALA A 184 -6.90 24.89 12.37
N LEU A 185 -7.29 24.23 11.27
CA LEU A 185 -6.40 23.32 10.52
C LEU A 185 -5.15 24.03 9.99
N LEU A 186 -5.31 25.27 9.53
CA LEU A 186 -4.27 26.10 8.91
C LEU A 186 -3.42 26.90 9.91
N ARG A 187 -3.51 26.62 11.22
CA ARG A 187 -2.81 27.35 12.28
C ARG A 187 -1.84 26.51 13.12
N LEU A 188 -1.67 25.23 12.79
CA LEU A 188 -0.78 24.31 13.51
C LEU A 188 0.55 24.04 12.78
N LEU A 189 0.85 24.78 11.71
CA LEU A 189 2.09 24.69 10.93
C LEU A 189 2.54 26.08 10.48
N PRO A 190 3.86 26.38 10.40
CA PRO A 190 4.36 27.69 10.01
C PRO A 190 4.03 28.10 8.56
N ARG A 191 4.09 29.41 8.31
CA ARG A 191 4.17 29.99 6.96
C ARG A 191 5.62 30.37 6.67
N ASP A 192 6.24 29.72 5.69
CA ASP A 192 7.58 30.11 5.26
C ASP A 192 7.59 31.51 4.62
N ALA A 193 8.41 32.40 5.18
CA ALA A 193 8.62 33.75 4.70
C ALA A 193 9.86 33.81 3.80
N GLY A 194 9.68 33.51 2.51
CA GLY A 194 10.79 33.46 1.55
C GLY A 194 11.47 34.82 1.30
N ARG A 195 12.80 34.80 1.12
CA ARG A 195 13.61 35.86 0.48
C ARG A 195 14.96 35.29 0.00
N GLY A 196 15.23 35.40 -1.30
CA GLY A 196 16.50 34.97 -1.91
C GLY A 196 17.66 35.97 -1.73
N PRO A 197 18.92 35.56 -1.98
CA PRO A 197 20.10 36.40 -1.75
C PRO A 197 20.48 37.27 -2.96
N GLY A 198 20.32 38.59 -2.84
CA GLY A 198 20.86 39.57 -3.78
C GLY A 198 22.13 40.27 -3.24
N HIS A 199 23.26 40.03 -3.90
CA HIS A 199 24.56 40.74 -3.82
C HIS A 199 25.26 41.02 -2.47
N CYS A 200 26.54 40.64 -2.44
CA CYS A 200 27.54 41.04 -1.44
C CYS A 200 27.70 42.56 -1.28
N ARG A 201 27.98 43.01 -0.04
CA ARG A 201 28.97 44.08 0.23
C ARG A 201 29.60 43.96 1.62
N ARG A 202 30.90 44.24 1.71
CA ARG A 202 31.71 44.14 2.95
C ARG A 202 31.44 45.30 3.91
N ARG A 203 31.50 45.07 5.22
CA ARG A 203 32.13 45.97 6.21
C ARG A 203 32.56 45.20 7.48
N ARG A 204 33.43 45.82 8.30
CA ARG A 204 34.14 45.21 9.43
C ARG A 204 33.65 45.76 10.78
N CYS A 205 34.00 45.06 11.87
CA CYS A 205 34.07 45.53 13.27
C CYS A 205 32.71 45.78 13.97
N ARG A 206 32.60 45.76 15.32
CA ARG A 206 33.60 45.59 16.40
C ARG A 206 32.93 44.95 17.65
N HIS A 207 33.72 44.45 18.60
CA HIS A 207 33.21 44.01 19.91
C HIS A 207 32.52 45.13 20.72
N ARG A 208 31.51 44.75 21.53
CA ARG A 208 31.38 45.21 22.93
C ARG A 208 30.64 44.18 23.79
N ARG A 209 31.04 44.05 25.06
CA ARG A 209 30.38 43.26 26.12
C ARG A 209 29.72 44.24 27.10
N THR A 210 28.42 44.06 27.38
CA THR A 210 27.61 44.54 28.52
C THR A 210 26.16 44.15 28.20
N GLY A 211 25.31 43.70 29.10
CA GLY A 211 25.45 43.36 30.53
C GLY A 211 24.23 42.52 30.96
N ALA A 212 24.13 42.10 32.21
CA ALA A 212 22.99 41.30 32.68
C ALA A 212 21.69 42.12 32.74
N GLY A 213 20.57 41.47 32.42
CA GLY A 213 19.21 42.00 32.59
C GLY A 213 18.25 40.82 32.68
N ASP A 214 17.55 40.69 33.80
CA ASP A 214 16.58 39.63 34.02
C ASP A 214 15.27 39.94 33.26
N GLY A 215 14.56 38.89 32.83
CA GLY A 215 13.41 39.01 31.94
C GLY A 215 12.97 37.65 31.41
N GLY A 216 11.98 37.05 32.08
CA GLY A 216 11.39 35.78 31.66
C GLY A 216 10.76 35.89 30.27
N ALA A 217 11.23 35.08 29.33
CA ALA A 217 10.64 34.89 28.02
C ALA A 217 10.00 33.50 27.94
N GLU A 218 8.71 33.45 27.59
CA GLU A 218 7.99 32.19 27.38
C GLU A 218 8.64 31.42 26.22
N ARG A 219 9.07 30.17 26.47
CA ARG A 219 9.48 29.28 25.39
C ARG A 219 8.23 28.78 24.66
N THR A 220 7.98 29.33 23.47
CA THR A 220 7.07 28.70 22.51
C THR A 220 7.73 27.47 21.92
N GLU A 221 7.62 26.33 22.62
CA GLU A 221 8.13 25.04 22.14
C GLU A 221 7.15 24.47 21.09
N GLU A 222 7.45 24.73 19.81
CA GLU A 222 6.71 24.15 18.67
C GLU A 222 7.02 22.64 18.54
N SER A 223 6.26 21.82 19.27
CA SER A 223 6.44 20.36 19.31
C SER A 223 5.90 19.66 18.06
N VAL A 224 6.79 19.45 17.08
CA VAL A 224 6.52 18.64 15.88
C VAL A 224 6.65 17.14 16.23
N LEU A 225 5.55 16.51 16.64
CA LEU A 225 5.54 15.15 17.19
C LEU A 225 5.29 14.06 16.13
N ALA A 226 6.33 13.72 15.37
CA ALA A 226 6.60 12.71 14.31
C ALA A 226 6.44 11.18 14.61
N MET A 227 6.79 10.28 13.66
CA MET A 227 6.72 8.78 13.77
C MET A 227 8.12 8.07 13.78
N CYS A 228 8.44 6.98 13.03
CA CYS A 228 9.73 6.23 13.06
C CYS A 228 10.48 6.10 11.70
N GLY A 229 11.81 6.25 11.67
CA GLY A 229 12.63 6.20 10.45
C GLY A 229 14.16 6.17 10.65
N PHE A 230 14.90 5.75 9.62
CA PHE A 230 16.37 5.64 9.67
C PHE A 230 17.06 5.94 8.33
N ALA A 231 18.37 6.21 8.41
CA ALA A 231 19.27 6.32 7.28
C ALA A 231 20.70 5.89 7.66
N GLY A 232 21.55 5.61 6.68
CA GLY A 232 22.95 5.27 6.92
C GLY A 232 23.82 5.24 5.66
N ILE A 233 25.13 5.15 5.86
CA ILE A 233 26.15 5.02 4.80
C ILE A 233 27.13 3.91 5.12
N LEU A 234 27.68 3.30 4.07
CA LEU A 234 28.87 2.45 4.10
C LEU A 234 29.78 2.91 2.96
N THR A 235 31.00 3.37 3.27
CA THR A 235 31.91 3.94 2.27
C THR A 235 33.34 3.39 2.37
N ALA A 236 34.00 3.34 1.21
CA ALA A 236 35.41 3.03 1.07
C ALA A 236 36.33 4.25 1.33
N ALA A 237 35.77 5.45 1.48
CA ALA A 237 36.53 6.65 1.79
C ALA A 237 36.93 6.66 3.28
N GLY A 238 38.20 6.98 3.56
CA GLY A 238 38.73 7.17 4.91
C GLY A 238 38.22 8.48 5.55
N LEU A 239 36.92 8.54 5.83
CA LEU A 239 36.28 9.64 6.54
C LEU A 239 36.44 9.44 8.05
N ARG A 240 36.82 10.49 8.77
CA ARG A 240 36.94 10.45 10.23
C ARG A 240 35.57 10.28 10.88
N GLN A 241 35.53 9.77 12.10
CA GLN A 241 34.31 9.54 12.88
C GLN A 241 33.37 10.76 12.92
N ALA A 242 33.92 11.96 13.14
CA ALA A 242 33.13 13.20 13.17
C ALA A 242 32.51 13.56 11.80
N ASP A 243 33.19 13.24 10.70
CA ASP A 243 32.69 13.49 9.34
C ASP A 243 31.62 12.44 8.96
N LEU A 244 31.84 11.16 9.30
CA LEU A 244 30.85 10.07 9.17
C LEU A 244 29.57 10.35 9.96
N GLU A 245 29.70 10.78 11.21
CA GLU A 245 28.56 11.10 12.06
C GLU A 245 27.79 12.33 11.55
N ALA A 246 28.49 13.33 11.02
CA ALA A 246 27.86 14.48 10.36
C ALA A 246 27.06 14.06 9.11
N GLN A 247 27.50 13.07 8.33
CA GLN A 247 26.70 12.51 7.23
C GLN A 247 25.44 11.82 7.74
N ALA A 248 25.54 10.96 8.77
CA ALA A 248 24.38 10.30 9.35
C ALA A 248 23.34 11.31 9.87
N ARG A 249 23.79 12.32 10.65
CA ARG A 249 22.93 13.43 11.12
C ARG A 249 22.26 14.19 9.97
N ARG A 250 22.98 14.45 8.87
CA ARG A 250 22.47 15.14 7.67
C ARG A 250 21.37 14.35 6.98
N MET A 251 21.55 13.04 6.82
CA MET A 251 20.55 12.16 6.18
C MET A 251 19.29 11.96 7.03
N ILE A 252 19.41 11.94 8.37
CA ILE A 252 18.25 11.84 9.26
C ILE A 252 17.55 13.18 9.57
N GLY A 253 18.06 14.31 9.03
CA GLY A 253 17.42 15.62 9.15
C GLY A 253 16.07 15.68 8.40
N PRO A 254 16.03 15.44 7.08
CA PRO A 254 14.80 15.49 6.27
C PRO A 254 13.74 14.46 6.65
N ILE A 255 14.09 13.44 7.43
CA ILE A 255 13.15 12.43 7.95
C ILE A 255 12.83 12.63 9.43
N ALA A 256 13.00 13.84 9.98
CA ALA A 256 12.58 14.15 11.35
C ALA A 256 11.06 14.10 11.55
N HIS A 257 10.23 14.22 10.50
CA HIS A 257 8.79 13.87 10.55
C HIS A 257 8.57 12.36 10.78
N ARG A 258 9.63 11.56 10.74
CA ARG A 258 9.73 10.18 11.21
C ARG A 258 10.52 9.99 12.52
N GLY A 259 10.62 10.96 13.43
CA GLY A 259 11.08 10.71 14.80
C GLY A 259 11.28 11.95 15.66
N PRO A 260 10.35 12.22 16.60
CA PRO A 260 10.41 13.41 17.44
C PRO A 260 10.96 13.15 18.84
N ASP A 261 10.71 11.95 19.37
CA ASP A 261 10.85 11.64 20.79
C ASP A 261 12.32 11.42 21.14
N ASP A 262 13.08 10.87 20.18
CA ASP A 262 14.46 10.48 20.34
C ASP A 262 15.17 10.38 18.96
N SER A 263 16.50 10.54 18.95
CA SER A 263 17.34 10.44 17.76
C SER A 263 18.77 10.07 18.14
N GLY A 264 19.27 8.98 17.57
CA GLY A 264 20.63 8.49 17.78
C GLY A 264 21.48 8.48 16.51
N THR A 265 22.80 8.54 16.69
CA THR A 265 23.80 8.26 15.66
C THR A 265 24.87 7.32 16.19
N TRP A 266 25.33 6.40 15.34
CA TRP A 266 26.47 5.52 15.60
C TRP A 266 27.35 5.44 14.34
N CYS A 267 28.65 5.25 14.51
CA CYS A 267 29.58 5.05 13.40
C CYS A 267 30.83 4.29 13.85
N ALA A 268 31.51 3.66 12.88
CA ALA A 268 32.81 3.03 13.05
C ALA A 268 33.75 3.50 11.92
N GLU A 269 34.78 4.25 12.30
CA GLU A 269 35.73 4.89 11.36
C GLU A 269 36.53 3.87 10.57
N ASP A 270 37.00 2.81 11.22
CA ASP A 270 37.78 1.72 10.61
C ASP A 270 36.99 0.92 9.56
N ALA A 271 35.66 0.99 9.61
CA ALA A 271 34.73 0.29 8.72
C ALA A 271 34.00 1.23 7.75
N GLY A 272 34.19 2.56 7.85
CA GLY A 272 33.54 3.53 6.98
C GLY A 272 32.01 3.52 7.04
N ILE A 273 31.43 3.06 8.17
CA ILE A 273 29.98 2.92 8.35
C ILE A 273 29.43 3.97 9.32
N ALA A 274 28.24 4.50 9.01
CA ALA A 274 27.45 5.29 9.95
C ALA A 274 25.96 4.95 9.85
N LEU A 275 25.29 4.88 11.00
CA LEU A 275 23.87 4.64 11.18
C LEU A 275 23.25 5.85 11.89
N GLY A 276 22.09 6.31 11.43
CA GLY A 276 21.30 7.35 12.08
C GLY A 276 19.85 6.95 12.25
N PHE A 277 19.25 7.33 13.38
CA PHE A 277 17.88 6.97 13.73
C PHE A 277 17.01 8.16 14.15
N ARG A 278 15.73 8.03 13.86
CA ARG A 278 14.63 8.92 14.25
C ARG A 278 13.54 8.05 14.86
N ARG A 279 13.24 8.27 16.14
CA ARG A 279 12.35 7.44 16.95
C ARG A 279 11.05 8.16 17.28
N LEU A 280 9.94 7.46 17.13
CA LEU A 280 8.75 7.61 17.96
C LEU A 280 8.70 6.40 18.91
N ALA A 281 8.34 6.66 20.16
CA ALA A 281 8.14 5.61 21.15
C ALA A 281 6.70 5.05 21.07
N ILE A 282 6.56 3.80 20.60
CA ILE A 282 5.28 3.06 20.55
C ILE A 282 5.25 1.91 21.57
N ILE A 283 6.36 1.19 21.69
CA ILE A 283 6.64 0.14 22.66
C ILE A 283 7.92 0.54 23.41
N ASP A 284 7.91 0.31 24.72
CA ASP A 284 8.99 0.63 25.67
C ASP A 284 9.42 2.09 25.59
N LEU A 285 8.60 2.97 26.17
CA LEU A 285 8.81 4.42 26.14
C LEU A 285 10.05 4.91 26.91
N SER A 286 10.88 4.00 27.42
CA SER A 286 12.14 4.30 28.11
C SER A 286 13.31 4.47 27.13
N ALA A 287 14.48 4.79 27.69
CA ALA A 287 15.75 4.80 26.96
C ALA A 287 16.21 3.41 26.48
N ASN A 288 15.64 2.30 27.00
CA ASN A 288 16.00 0.95 26.55
C ASN A 288 15.63 0.70 25.09
N GLY A 289 14.61 1.38 24.56
CA GLY A 289 14.24 1.35 23.15
C GLY A 289 15.00 2.33 22.24
N HIS A 290 16.04 3.01 22.73
CA HIS A 290 16.89 3.88 21.91
C HIS A 290 17.59 3.11 20.78
N GLN A 291 17.80 3.76 19.64
CA GLN A 291 18.55 3.21 18.51
C GLN A 291 19.46 4.28 17.87
N PRO A 292 20.60 3.94 17.25
CA PRO A 292 21.08 2.59 16.91
C PRO A 292 21.36 1.70 18.13
N MET A 293 20.86 0.46 18.10
CA MET A 293 20.87 -0.46 19.25
C MET A 293 21.91 -1.57 19.07
N TRP A 294 22.69 -1.83 20.12
CA TRP A 294 23.63 -2.95 20.21
C TRP A 294 22.96 -4.24 20.69
N SER A 295 23.38 -5.38 20.15
CA SER A 295 23.07 -6.70 20.72
C SER A 295 23.85 -7.00 22.00
N ALA A 296 23.41 -7.99 22.78
CA ALA A 296 23.96 -8.27 24.11
C ALA A 296 25.43 -8.72 24.08
N SER A 297 25.89 -9.39 23.01
CA SER A 297 27.30 -9.75 22.81
C SER A 297 28.18 -8.61 22.29
N GLY A 298 27.59 -7.50 21.83
CA GLY A 298 28.28 -6.46 21.07
C GLY A 298 28.57 -6.82 19.61
N ARG A 299 28.04 -7.94 19.08
CA ARG A 299 28.24 -8.35 17.68
C ARG A 299 27.47 -7.49 16.67
N PHE A 300 26.22 -7.12 16.97
CA PHE A 300 25.34 -6.44 16.02
C PHE A 300 25.02 -5.01 16.44
N VAL A 301 24.95 -4.10 15.47
CA VAL A 301 24.35 -2.76 15.64
C VAL A 301 23.18 -2.60 14.67
N MET A 302 22.01 -2.22 15.15
CA MET A 302 20.77 -2.16 14.37
C MET A 302 20.09 -0.80 14.38
N VAL A 303 19.54 -0.42 13.23
CA VAL A 303 18.46 0.56 13.08
C VAL A 303 17.23 -0.11 12.46
N PHE A 304 16.05 0.18 13.00
CA PHE A 304 14.83 -0.58 12.73
C PHE A 304 13.59 0.32 12.82
N ASN A 305 12.85 0.41 11.71
CA ASN A 305 11.57 1.09 11.62
C ASN A 305 10.48 0.04 11.38
N GLY A 306 9.65 -0.21 12.39
CA GLY A 306 8.60 -1.21 12.32
C GLY A 306 8.06 -1.65 13.67
N GLU A 307 7.45 -2.83 13.66
CA GLU A 307 6.95 -3.55 14.83
C GLU A 307 6.99 -5.06 14.50
N VAL A 308 7.56 -5.87 15.40
CA VAL A 308 7.54 -7.34 15.34
C VAL A 308 6.49 -7.86 16.32
N TYR A 309 5.23 -7.92 15.87
CA TYR A 309 4.04 -8.24 16.67
C TYR A 309 4.09 -9.54 17.51
N ASN A 310 4.98 -10.49 17.17
CA ASN A 310 5.20 -11.71 17.96
C ASN A 310 6.43 -11.67 18.89
N PHE A 311 7.01 -10.50 19.17
CA PHE A 311 8.21 -10.36 20.00
C PHE A 311 8.05 -10.98 21.40
N ARG A 312 6.85 -10.95 21.98
CA ARG A 312 6.55 -11.57 23.30
C ARG A 312 6.60 -13.10 23.29
N ASP A 313 6.43 -13.73 22.14
CA ASP A 313 6.54 -15.18 22.00
C ASP A 313 7.98 -15.59 21.70
N LEU A 314 8.65 -14.83 20.83
CA LEU A 314 10.07 -15.00 20.52
C LEU A 314 10.95 -14.73 21.76
N GLY A 315 10.62 -13.70 22.54
CA GLY A 315 11.29 -13.38 23.81
C GLY A 315 11.23 -14.56 24.78
N ARG A 316 10.06 -15.18 24.97
CA ARG A 316 9.90 -16.38 25.80
C ARG A 316 10.62 -17.62 25.26
N GLU A 317 10.77 -17.75 23.94
CA GLU A 317 11.63 -18.79 23.34
C GLU A 317 13.13 -18.49 23.58
N LEU A 318 13.53 -17.22 23.59
CA LEU A 318 14.93 -16.79 23.80
C LEU A 318 15.34 -16.82 25.29
N GLU A 319 14.42 -16.52 26.21
CA GLU A 319 14.61 -16.71 27.67
C GLU A 319 14.96 -18.17 28.01
N GLN A 320 14.28 -19.13 27.37
CA GLN A 320 14.58 -20.57 27.48
C GLN A 320 15.97 -20.95 26.92
N HIS A 321 16.58 -20.07 26.13
CA HIS A 321 17.93 -20.19 25.61
C HIS A 321 18.97 -19.35 26.38
N GLY A 322 18.59 -18.73 27.51
CA GLY A 322 19.47 -17.96 28.38
C GLY A 322 19.64 -16.48 28.02
N TYR A 323 18.82 -15.94 27.11
CA TYR A 323 18.80 -14.50 26.84
C TYR A 323 18.02 -13.74 27.92
N GLY A 324 18.52 -12.57 28.29
CA GLY A 324 17.82 -11.61 29.15
C GLY A 324 17.64 -10.27 28.43
N PHE A 325 16.58 -9.55 28.78
CA PHE A 325 16.21 -8.26 28.17
C PHE A 325 16.27 -7.14 29.23
N ARG A 326 16.60 -5.92 28.82
CA ARG A 326 16.72 -4.75 29.72
C ARG A 326 15.39 -4.02 29.89
N GLY A 327 14.60 -3.99 28.82
CA GLY A 327 13.24 -3.48 28.79
C GLY A 327 12.28 -4.47 28.12
N HIS A 328 11.28 -3.94 27.44
CA HIS A 328 10.26 -4.73 26.74
C HIS A 328 10.08 -4.33 25.27
N SER A 329 11.09 -3.65 24.70
CA SER A 329 11.17 -3.35 23.27
C SER A 329 11.34 -4.62 22.43
N ASP A 330 10.61 -4.70 21.31
CA ASP A 330 10.82 -5.73 20.29
C ASP A 330 12.22 -5.66 19.65
N SER A 331 12.88 -4.50 19.71
CA SER A 331 14.22 -4.25 19.19
C SER A 331 15.29 -5.13 19.85
N GLU A 332 15.20 -5.37 21.16
CA GLU A 332 16.14 -6.27 21.85
C GLU A 332 15.91 -7.74 21.44
N VAL A 333 14.63 -8.12 21.26
CA VAL A 333 14.23 -9.48 20.84
C VAL A 333 14.72 -9.78 19.42
N ILE A 334 14.68 -8.81 18.50
CA ILE A 334 15.21 -8.93 17.13
C ILE A 334 16.72 -9.20 17.16
N LEU A 335 17.47 -8.49 17.99
CA LEU A 335 18.92 -8.65 18.11
C LEU A 335 19.30 -10.01 18.73
N ALA A 336 18.63 -10.42 19.81
CA ALA A 336 18.80 -11.74 20.41
C ALA A 336 18.44 -12.87 19.42
N ALA A 337 17.40 -12.68 18.60
CA ALA A 337 17.04 -13.61 17.54
C ALA A 337 18.11 -13.70 16.43
N PHE A 338 18.75 -12.59 16.05
CA PHE A 338 19.88 -12.58 15.12
C PHE A 338 21.10 -13.31 15.69
N GLU A 339 21.40 -13.16 16.98
CA GLU A 339 22.46 -13.92 17.67
C GLU A 339 22.13 -15.42 17.74
N ARG A 340 20.87 -15.78 18.05
CA ARG A 340 20.48 -17.18 18.29
C ARG A 340 20.28 -18.01 17.02
N TRP A 341 19.72 -17.42 15.96
CA TRP A 341 19.32 -18.14 14.74
C TRP A 341 19.96 -17.62 13.45
N GLY A 342 20.72 -16.53 13.52
CA GLY A 342 21.23 -15.83 12.35
C GLY A 342 20.14 -15.03 11.61
N ILE A 343 20.57 -13.96 10.93
CA ILE A 343 19.71 -12.95 10.32
C ILE A 343 18.59 -13.55 9.45
N ARG A 344 18.91 -14.55 8.60
CA ARG A 344 17.97 -15.12 7.61
C ARG A 344 16.84 -15.95 8.23
N ASP A 345 17.13 -16.73 9.27
CA ASP A 345 16.15 -17.64 9.87
C ASP A 345 15.42 -17.01 11.07
N ALA A 346 16.03 -16.01 11.71
CA ALA A 346 15.34 -15.07 12.58
C ALA A 346 14.22 -14.32 11.83
N VAL A 347 14.53 -13.63 10.71
CA VAL A 347 13.51 -12.83 9.98
C VAL A 347 12.35 -13.67 9.41
N ARG A 348 12.56 -14.98 9.21
CA ARG A 348 11.49 -15.93 8.87
C ARG A 348 10.50 -16.15 10.02
N ARG A 349 10.96 -16.12 11.28
CA ARG A 349 10.11 -16.14 12.49
C ARG A 349 9.39 -14.80 12.73
N PHE A 350 9.87 -13.73 12.08
CA PHE A 350 9.28 -12.39 11.97
C PHE A 350 7.78 -12.33 11.63
N VAL A 351 6.87 -12.10 12.59
CA VAL A 351 5.48 -11.68 12.30
C VAL A 351 5.37 -10.18 12.54
N GLY A 352 5.61 -9.37 11.50
CA GLY A 352 5.80 -7.93 11.67
C GLY A 352 5.45 -7.08 10.46
N MET A 353 5.78 -5.80 10.56
CA MET A 353 6.03 -4.90 9.43
C MET A 353 7.31 -4.13 9.75
N PHE A 354 8.31 -4.16 8.87
CA PHE A 354 9.66 -3.76 9.25
C PHE A 354 10.55 -3.44 8.05
N ALA A 355 11.34 -2.39 8.24
CA ALA A 355 12.59 -2.16 7.53
C ALA A 355 13.71 -2.16 8.59
N ILE A 356 14.77 -2.94 8.36
CA ILE A 356 15.89 -3.11 9.30
C ILE A 356 17.20 -2.90 8.52
N GLY A 357 18.11 -2.10 9.08
CA GLY A 357 19.52 -2.12 8.72
C GLY A 357 20.34 -2.60 9.91
N VAL A 358 21.09 -3.69 9.74
CA VAL A 358 21.94 -4.27 10.80
C VAL A 358 23.36 -4.45 10.28
N TRP A 359 24.33 -4.03 11.09
CA TRP A 359 25.75 -4.24 10.88
C TRP A 359 26.23 -5.41 11.75
N ASP A 360 26.88 -6.39 11.12
CA ASP A 360 27.61 -7.45 11.82
C ASP A 360 29.09 -7.03 11.95
N VAL A 361 29.54 -6.79 13.18
CA VAL A 361 30.90 -6.29 13.48
C VAL A 361 31.96 -7.36 13.22
N GLU A 362 31.67 -8.64 13.51
CA GLU A 362 32.60 -9.75 13.30
C GLU A 362 32.85 -9.99 11.80
N ARG A 363 31.77 -9.97 11.01
CA ARG A 363 31.81 -10.24 9.56
C ARG A 363 32.12 -9.00 8.74
N ARG A 364 31.95 -7.79 9.31
CA ARG A 364 32.00 -6.48 8.65
C ARG A 364 31.00 -6.40 7.48
N GLU A 365 29.76 -6.81 7.74
CA GLU A 365 28.68 -6.87 6.74
C GLU A 365 27.47 -6.05 7.13
N LEU A 366 26.98 -5.22 6.21
CA LEU A 366 25.71 -4.51 6.31
C LEU A 366 24.61 -5.37 5.71
N SER A 367 23.60 -5.76 6.49
CA SER A 367 22.39 -6.43 6.00
C SER A 367 21.17 -5.51 6.11
N LEU A 368 20.46 -5.35 4.99
CA LEU A 368 19.26 -4.54 4.83
C LEU A 368 18.06 -5.47 4.57
N LEU A 369 17.03 -5.40 5.42
CA LEU A 369 15.86 -6.30 5.38
C LEU A 369 14.55 -5.51 5.22
N ARG A 370 13.64 -5.99 4.37
CA ARG A 370 12.28 -5.44 4.21
C ARG A 370 11.22 -6.53 4.41
N ASP A 371 10.13 -6.21 5.09
CA ASP A 371 9.08 -7.18 5.44
C ASP A 371 8.40 -7.85 4.24
N ARG A 372 7.69 -8.95 4.52
CA ARG A 372 7.12 -9.86 3.52
C ARG A 372 6.29 -9.19 2.43
N LEU A 373 5.56 -8.12 2.76
CA LEU A 373 4.67 -7.42 1.83
C LEU A 373 5.08 -5.97 1.59
N GLY A 374 6.30 -5.58 2.02
CA GLY A 374 6.87 -4.27 1.77
C GLY A 374 6.18 -3.12 2.50
N LYS A 375 5.44 -3.40 3.58
CA LYS A 375 4.66 -2.39 4.33
C LYS A 375 5.52 -1.25 4.84
N LYS A 376 6.75 -1.55 5.28
CA LYS A 376 7.74 -0.53 5.61
C LYS A 376 8.67 -0.27 4.42
N PRO A 377 9.06 1.00 4.19
CA PRO A 377 9.86 1.41 3.04
C PRO A 377 11.36 1.17 3.28
N LEU A 378 12.11 0.83 2.23
CA LEU A 378 13.56 0.73 2.29
C LEU A 378 14.19 0.97 0.92
N TYR A 379 15.06 1.97 0.84
CA TYR A 379 15.74 2.42 -0.37
C TYR A 379 17.25 2.35 -0.23
N VAL A 380 17.96 2.11 -1.34
CA VAL A 380 19.43 2.09 -1.42
C VAL A 380 19.90 2.86 -2.65
N TYR A 381 20.86 3.77 -2.47
CA TYR A 381 21.66 4.41 -3.51
C TYR A 381 23.05 3.76 -3.55
N SER A 382 23.60 3.53 -4.75
CA SER A 382 24.88 2.84 -4.93
C SER A 382 25.77 3.51 -5.99
N GLU A 383 27.02 3.75 -5.60
CA GLU A 383 28.12 4.12 -6.49
C GLU A 383 29.45 3.48 -6.05
N PRO A 384 30.46 3.39 -6.93
CA PRO A 384 31.73 2.74 -6.58
C PRO A 384 32.41 3.38 -5.37
N GLY A 385 32.40 2.67 -4.24
CA GLY A 385 32.96 3.13 -2.97
C GLY A 385 31.97 3.82 -2.02
N LEU A 386 30.68 3.89 -2.35
CA LEU A 386 29.64 4.44 -1.48
C LEU A 386 28.29 3.73 -1.67
N ILE A 387 27.78 3.19 -0.56
CA ILE A 387 26.39 2.81 -0.39
C ILE A 387 25.73 3.80 0.57
N SER A 388 24.54 4.29 0.22
CA SER A 388 23.67 5.06 1.11
C SER A 388 22.30 4.39 1.18
N PHE A 389 21.66 4.33 2.34
CA PHE A 389 20.37 3.66 2.50
C PHE A 389 19.46 4.41 3.50
N GLY A 390 18.14 4.15 3.44
CA GLY A 390 17.19 4.73 4.39
C GLY A 390 15.72 4.46 4.11
N SER A 391 14.86 4.97 5.00
CA SER A 391 13.40 4.83 4.93
C SER A 391 12.73 5.70 3.85
N GLU A 392 13.38 6.77 3.38
CA GLU A 392 12.84 7.71 2.38
C GLU A 392 13.93 8.15 1.39
N LEU A 393 13.57 8.48 0.15
CA LEU A 393 14.51 8.98 -0.85
C LEU A 393 15.11 10.33 -0.43
N LYS A 394 14.34 11.20 0.24
CA LYS A 394 14.87 12.48 0.76
C LYS A 394 16.05 12.33 1.72
N ALA A 395 16.16 11.19 2.42
CA ALA A 395 17.35 10.88 3.23
C ALA A 395 18.57 10.55 2.37
N LEU A 396 18.37 9.90 1.21
CA LEU A 396 19.43 9.63 0.23
C LEU A 396 19.84 10.90 -0.53
N VAL A 397 18.89 11.75 -0.91
CA VAL A 397 19.14 13.07 -1.53
C VAL A 397 19.93 14.00 -0.59
N ALA A 398 19.81 13.81 0.72
CA ALA A 398 20.64 14.46 1.74
C ALA A 398 21.93 13.70 2.09
N GLY A 399 22.23 12.59 1.40
CA GLY A 399 23.46 11.83 1.52
C GLY A 399 24.65 12.45 0.77
N PRO A 400 25.85 11.86 0.88
CA PRO A 400 26.99 12.23 0.05
C PRO A 400 26.77 11.83 -1.43
N SER A 401 27.34 12.59 -2.36
CA SER A 401 27.41 12.33 -3.81
C SER A 401 26.10 12.06 -4.58
N PHE A 402 24.92 12.18 -3.97
CA PHE A 402 23.66 11.70 -4.57
C PHE A 402 23.35 12.31 -5.95
N ASP A 403 23.41 11.47 -6.98
CA ASP A 403 23.01 11.80 -8.34
C ASP A 403 21.48 11.90 -8.48
N ARG A 404 21.00 13.05 -8.99
CA ARG A 404 19.58 13.36 -9.23
C ARG A 404 19.09 12.94 -10.61
N ALA A 405 19.89 12.28 -11.44
CA ALA A 405 19.50 11.83 -12.77
C ALA A 405 18.22 10.97 -12.75
N ILE A 406 17.20 11.40 -13.49
CA ILE A 406 15.89 10.73 -13.58
C ILE A 406 15.96 9.56 -14.56
N ASP A 407 15.36 8.43 -14.19
CA ASP A 407 15.20 7.26 -15.07
C ASP A 407 13.94 7.42 -15.94
N LEU A 408 14.12 7.62 -17.26
CA LEU A 408 13.01 7.85 -18.19
C LEU A 408 12.04 6.67 -18.27
N ALA A 409 12.51 5.43 -18.05
CA ALA A 409 11.65 4.25 -18.00
C ALA A 409 10.77 4.23 -16.72
N SER A 410 11.29 4.69 -15.58
CA SER A 410 10.52 4.91 -14.35
C SER A 410 9.50 6.04 -14.52
N LEU A 411 9.85 7.12 -15.23
CA LEU A 411 8.92 8.20 -15.58
C LEU A 411 7.77 7.69 -16.48
N SER A 412 8.07 6.86 -17.48
CA SER A 412 7.04 6.19 -18.30
C SER A 412 6.15 5.26 -17.47
N SER A 413 6.72 4.45 -16.58
CA SER A 413 5.97 3.58 -15.67
C SER A 413 5.11 4.39 -14.69
N TYR A 414 5.60 5.53 -14.20
CA TYR A 414 4.85 6.45 -13.36
C TYR A 414 3.66 7.08 -14.10
N LEU A 415 3.86 7.63 -15.30
CA LEU A 415 2.75 8.18 -16.10
C LEU A 415 1.73 7.10 -16.50
N ARG A 416 2.16 5.83 -16.56
CA ARG A 416 1.26 4.69 -16.72
C ARG A 416 0.47 4.38 -15.44
N TYR A 417 1.15 4.24 -14.30
CA TYR A 417 0.58 3.59 -13.11
C TYR A 417 0.26 4.51 -11.93
N LEU A 418 0.65 5.79 -11.98
CA LEU A 418 0.56 6.80 -10.91
C LEU A 418 1.56 6.64 -9.75
N TYR A 419 2.47 5.66 -9.83
CA TYR A 419 3.58 5.40 -8.89
C TYR A 419 4.76 4.77 -9.66
N VAL A 420 5.97 4.78 -9.09
CA VAL A 420 7.14 4.08 -9.66
C VAL A 420 7.27 2.66 -9.06
N PRO A 421 7.08 1.58 -9.83
CA PRO A 421 7.18 0.21 -9.30
C PRO A 421 8.59 -0.19 -8.87
N ALA A 422 8.71 -1.05 -7.86
CA ALA A 422 9.96 -1.73 -7.53
C ALA A 422 10.45 -2.64 -8.69
N PRO A 423 11.77 -2.91 -8.78
CA PRO A 423 12.85 -2.48 -7.89
C PRO A 423 13.34 -1.05 -8.16
N LYS A 424 12.86 -0.36 -9.19
CA LYS A 424 13.34 0.97 -9.56
C LYS A 424 12.90 2.06 -8.57
N THR A 425 13.58 3.20 -8.66
CA THR A 425 13.05 4.48 -8.21
C THR A 425 12.99 5.47 -9.37
N ILE A 426 12.45 6.66 -9.15
CA ILE A 426 12.50 7.77 -10.11
C ILE A 426 13.95 8.17 -10.49
N TYR A 427 14.94 7.88 -9.63
CA TYR A 427 16.35 8.15 -9.86
C TYR A 427 17.10 6.92 -10.40
N GLN A 428 18.01 7.11 -11.35
CA GLN A 428 18.72 6.02 -12.04
C GLN A 428 19.57 5.13 -11.10
N ARG A 429 20.11 5.71 -10.02
CA ARG A 429 21.09 5.05 -9.13
C ARG A 429 20.53 4.58 -7.80
N ALA A 430 19.23 4.81 -7.55
CA ALA A 430 18.55 4.40 -6.34
C ALA A 430 17.50 3.32 -6.63
N VAL A 431 17.45 2.30 -5.76
CA VAL A 431 16.56 1.14 -5.87
C VAL A 431 15.74 0.94 -4.61
N LYS A 432 14.52 0.43 -4.77
CA LYS A 432 13.69 -0.09 -3.68
C LYS A 432 14.17 -1.49 -3.34
N VAL A 433 14.45 -1.78 -2.07
CA VAL A 433 14.67 -3.17 -1.63
C VAL A 433 13.36 -3.94 -1.81
N PRO A 434 13.33 -5.10 -2.50
CA PRO A 434 12.10 -5.82 -2.73
C PRO A 434 11.46 -6.34 -1.42
N PRO A 435 10.12 -6.46 -1.34
CA PRO A 435 9.44 -7.13 -0.25
C PRO A 435 10.02 -8.53 0.02
N ALA A 436 10.08 -8.96 1.28
CA ALA A 436 10.54 -10.29 1.70
C ALA A 436 12.02 -10.64 1.41
N HIS A 437 12.88 -9.65 1.18
CA HIS A 437 14.29 -9.87 0.84
C HIS A 437 15.26 -9.35 1.92
N VAL A 438 16.46 -9.96 1.92
CA VAL A 438 17.67 -9.50 2.63
C VAL A 438 18.72 -9.12 1.59
N LEU A 439 19.28 -7.93 1.70
CA LEU A 439 20.38 -7.41 0.89
C LEU A 439 21.61 -7.26 1.79
N THR A 440 22.61 -8.12 1.61
CA THR A 440 23.84 -8.12 2.41
C THR A 440 25.01 -7.57 1.58
N ILE A 441 25.79 -6.65 2.16
CA ILE A 441 26.86 -5.90 1.49
C ILE A 441 28.12 -5.96 2.37
N SER A 442 29.21 -6.50 1.82
CA SER A 442 30.50 -6.69 2.51
C SER A 442 31.61 -5.76 1.99
N ASP A 443 31.45 -5.15 0.82
CA ASP A 443 32.36 -4.14 0.25
C ASP A 443 31.57 -3.09 -0.56
N PRO A 444 31.60 -1.78 -0.20
CA PRO A 444 30.94 -0.72 -0.96
C PRO A 444 31.62 -0.38 -2.30
N ARG A 445 32.78 -0.97 -2.62
CA ARG A 445 33.47 -0.82 -3.93
C ARG A 445 32.90 -1.76 -4.99
N ALA A 446 32.30 -2.86 -4.57
CA ALA A 446 31.66 -3.83 -5.46
C ALA A 446 30.35 -3.27 -6.06
N SER A 447 29.88 -3.90 -7.13
CA SER A 447 28.51 -3.67 -7.60
C SER A 447 27.48 -4.15 -6.57
N LEU A 448 26.34 -3.47 -6.47
CA LEU A 448 25.31 -3.81 -5.50
C LEU A 448 24.84 -5.27 -5.70
N PRO A 449 24.99 -6.15 -4.70
CA PRO A 449 24.69 -7.56 -4.87
C PRO A 449 23.17 -7.81 -4.97
N PRO A 450 22.72 -8.89 -5.64
CA PRO A 450 21.32 -9.21 -5.74
C PRO A 450 20.75 -9.60 -4.36
N ALA A 451 19.73 -8.86 -3.92
CA ALA A 451 18.99 -9.18 -2.71
C ALA A 451 18.43 -10.62 -2.77
N ARG A 452 18.36 -11.31 -1.63
CA ARG A 452 17.96 -12.72 -1.52
C ARG A 452 16.63 -12.86 -0.79
N PRO A 453 15.64 -13.59 -1.32
CA PRO A 453 14.38 -13.81 -0.62
C PRO A 453 14.58 -14.69 0.62
N TYR A 454 13.91 -14.30 1.72
CA TYR A 454 13.70 -15.17 2.89
C TYR A 454 12.31 -15.82 2.87
N TRP A 455 11.36 -15.20 2.16
CA TRP A 455 10.00 -15.67 1.87
C TRP A 455 9.61 -15.21 0.45
N SER A 456 8.58 -15.81 -0.15
CA SER A 456 8.11 -15.48 -1.51
C SER A 456 6.59 -15.63 -1.62
N LEU A 457 5.94 -14.57 -2.08
CA LEU A 457 4.49 -14.57 -2.31
C LEU A 457 4.08 -15.53 -3.44
N ARG A 458 4.86 -15.59 -4.52
CA ARG A 458 4.58 -16.50 -5.65
C ARG A 458 4.64 -17.97 -5.20
N GLU A 459 5.60 -18.32 -4.35
CA GLU A 459 5.65 -19.65 -3.73
C GLU A 459 4.51 -19.88 -2.73
N ALA A 460 4.16 -18.89 -1.91
CA ALA A 460 3.04 -18.98 -0.96
C ALA A 460 1.72 -19.24 -1.70
N ALA A 461 1.48 -18.54 -2.82
CA ALA A 461 0.35 -18.78 -3.71
C ALA A 461 0.36 -20.19 -4.29
N ALA A 462 1.50 -20.65 -4.83
CA ALA A 462 1.64 -21.99 -5.39
C ALA A 462 1.44 -23.10 -4.33
N ARG A 463 2.04 -22.97 -3.15
CA ARG A 463 1.85 -23.88 -2.00
C ARG A 463 0.40 -23.91 -1.54
N GLY A 464 -0.27 -22.76 -1.48
CA GLY A 464 -1.68 -22.65 -1.10
C GLY A 464 -2.60 -23.37 -2.08
N GLN A 465 -2.37 -23.19 -3.39
CA GLN A 465 -3.15 -23.88 -4.43
C GLN A 465 -2.85 -25.38 -4.53
N ALA A 466 -1.62 -25.81 -4.23
CA ALA A 466 -1.25 -27.23 -4.16
C ALA A 466 -1.75 -27.93 -2.87
N ARG A 467 -2.17 -27.17 -1.86
CA ARG A 467 -2.74 -27.68 -0.59
C ARG A 467 -3.98 -26.85 -0.20
N PRO A 468 -5.08 -26.95 -0.97
CA PRO A 468 -6.28 -26.16 -0.75
C PRO A 468 -6.89 -26.41 0.63
N PHE A 469 -7.89 -25.60 0.99
CA PHE A 469 -8.69 -25.82 2.18
C PHE A 469 -9.76 -26.89 1.89
N GLU A 470 -9.73 -27.99 2.66
CA GLU A 470 -10.60 -29.17 2.45
C GLU A 470 -11.87 -29.14 3.31
N GLY A 471 -11.96 -28.23 4.29
CA GLY A 471 -13.13 -28.06 5.15
C GLY A 471 -14.29 -27.31 4.48
N SER A 472 -15.43 -27.26 5.19
CA SER A 472 -16.66 -26.61 4.75
C SER A 472 -16.56 -25.09 4.67
N GLU A 473 -17.57 -24.44 4.07
CA GLU A 473 -17.66 -22.97 4.07
C GLU A 473 -17.73 -22.38 5.49
N ALA A 474 -18.32 -23.10 6.46
CA ALA A 474 -18.38 -22.64 7.85
C ALA A 474 -16.99 -22.64 8.50
N GLU A 475 -16.29 -23.77 8.43
CA GLU A 475 -14.93 -23.92 8.98
C GLU A 475 -13.93 -22.96 8.33
N ALA A 476 -14.08 -22.67 7.03
CA ALA A 476 -13.27 -21.65 6.35
C ALA A 476 -13.51 -20.23 6.89
N ILE A 477 -14.74 -19.91 7.30
CA ILE A 477 -15.10 -18.63 7.92
C ILE A 477 -14.60 -18.59 9.37
N ASP A 478 -14.68 -19.70 10.11
CA ASP A 478 -14.17 -19.81 11.50
C ASP A 478 -12.65 -19.68 11.57
N GLU A 479 -11.91 -20.37 10.70
CA GLU A 479 -10.45 -20.25 10.58
C GLU A 479 -10.04 -18.81 10.21
N LEU A 480 -10.76 -18.17 9.28
CA LEU A 480 -10.51 -16.76 8.96
C LEU A 480 -10.86 -15.82 10.12
N ASP A 481 -11.93 -16.10 10.88
CA ASP A 481 -12.32 -15.32 12.07
C ASP A 481 -11.21 -15.41 13.14
N ALA A 482 -10.66 -16.59 13.37
CA ALA A 482 -9.55 -16.83 14.31
C ALA A 482 -8.26 -16.12 13.87
N LEU A 483 -7.81 -16.33 12.63
CA LEU A 483 -6.61 -15.69 12.07
C LEU A 483 -6.72 -14.15 12.09
N LEU A 484 -7.91 -13.60 11.80
CA LEU A 484 -8.13 -12.16 11.84
C LEU A 484 -8.24 -11.60 13.26
N ARG A 485 -8.82 -12.32 14.22
CA ARG A 485 -8.78 -11.96 15.66
C ARG A 485 -7.35 -11.88 16.16
N GLU A 486 -6.55 -12.89 15.86
CA GLU A 486 -5.15 -12.95 16.30
C GLU A 486 -4.33 -11.82 15.65
N ALA A 487 -4.48 -11.63 14.33
CA ALA A 487 -3.81 -10.56 13.59
C ALA A 487 -4.21 -9.15 14.06
N VAL A 488 -5.46 -8.92 14.47
CA VAL A 488 -5.89 -7.65 15.06
C VAL A 488 -5.37 -7.51 16.49
N GLY A 489 -5.47 -8.55 17.30
CA GLY A 489 -5.07 -8.55 18.71
C GLY A 489 -3.59 -8.23 18.92
N CYS A 490 -2.68 -8.86 18.19
CA CYS A 490 -1.25 -8.56 18.30
C CYS A 490 -0.90 -7.14 17.81
N ARG A 491 -1.70 -6.58 16.89
CA ARG A 491 -1.55 -5.19 16.40
C ARG A 491 -2.12 -4.13 17.33
N MET A 492 -2.98 -4.53 18.27
CA MET A 492 -3.52 -3.69 19.34
C MET A 492 -2.59 -3.58 20.57
N HIS A 493 -1.45 -4.28 20.60
CA HIS A 493 -0.46 -4.00 21.63
C HIS A 493 0.28 -2.69 21.31
N SER A 494 0.19 -1.72 22.22
CA SER A 494 0.90 -0.45 22.18
C SER A 494 0.94 0.14 23.60
N ASP A 495 2.01 0.86 23.95
CA ASP A 495 2.10 1.63 25.20
C ASP A 495 1.53 3.06 25.05
N VAL A 496 1.11 3.43 23.83
CA VAL A 496 0.54 4.75 23.49
C VAL A 496 -0.91 4.61 22.98
N PRO A 497 -1.73 5.68 23.00
CA PRO A 497 -3.13 5.60 22.57
C PRO A 497 -3.26 5.19 21.09
N LEU A 498 -4.15 4.23 20.82
CA LEU A 498 -4.43 3.71 19.48
C LEU A 498 -5.90 3.89 19.07
N GLY A 499 -6.15 3.87 17.76
CA GLY A 499 -7.48 3.91 17.15
C GLY A 499 -7.54 3.21 15.80
N ALA A 500 -8.48 3.60 14.94
CA ALA A 500 -8.67 2.99 13.64
C ALA A 500 -9.19 3.97 12.57
N LEU A 501 -8.82 3.73 11.32
CA LEU A 501 -9.32 4.45 10.15
C LEU A 501 -10.56 3.73 9.60
N LEU A 502 -11.73 4.38 9.67
CA LEU A 502 -13.02 3.80 9.28
C LEU A 502 -13.57 4.47 8.02
N SER A 503 -14.06 3.67 7.06
CA SER A 503 -14.73 4.14 5.84
C SER A 503 -16.14 3.58 5.67
N GLY A 504 -16.61 2.73 6.59
CA GLY A 504 -17.85 1.97 6.40
C GLY A 504 -17.82 1.06 5.16
N GLY A 505 -16.62 0.74 4.65
CA GLY A 505 -16.39 -0.36 3.71
C GLY A 505 -16.19 -1.68 4.44
N ILE A 506 -16.24 -2.81 3.74
CA ILE A 506 -16.17 -4.15 4.34
C ILE A 506 -14.90 -4.31 5.22
N ASP A 507 -13.77 -3.80 4.75
CA ASP A 507 -12.44 -4.10 5.29
C ASP A 507 -12.20 -3.36 6.61
N SER A 508 -12.34 -2.04 6.57
CA SER A 508 -12.24 -1.17 7.75
C SER A 508 -13.32 -1.52 8.79
N SER A 509 -14.54 -1.86 8.35
CA SER A 509 -15.60 -2.32 9.27
C SER A 509 -15.27 -3.68 9.90
N THR A 510 -14.60 -4.59 9.18
CA THR A 510 -14.16 -5.90 9.75
C THR A 510 -13.08 -5.68 10.80
N VAL A 511 -12.07 -4.85 10.50
CA VAL A 511 -10.99 -4.52 11.43
C VAL A 511 -11.54 -3.84 12.68
N VAL A 512 -12.38 -2.80 12.54
CA VAL A 512 -12.99 -2.10 13.68
C VAL A 512 -13.91 -3.02 14.50
N ALA A 513 -14.69 -3.90 13.87
CA ALA A 513 -15.54 -4.86 14.58
C ALA A 513 -14.74 -5.94 15.33
N LEU A 514 -13.55 -6.29 14.85
CA LEU A 514 -12.62 -7.18 15.55
C LEU A 514 -11.93 -6.45 16.72
N MET A 515 -11.47 -5.21 16.52
CA MET A 515 -10.88 -4.40 17.58
C MET A 515 -11.87 -4.15 18.72
N GLN A 516 -13.11 -3.80 18.39
CA GLN A 516 -14.14 -3.55 19.41
C GLN A 516 -14.56 -4.84 20.12
N GLY A 517 -14.51 -5.99 19.45
CA GLY A 517 -14.66 -7.31 20.07
C GLY A 517 -13.43 -7.80 20.86
N ALA A 518 -12.36 -7.00 20.92
CA ALA A 518 -11.13 -7.25 21.67
C ALA A 518 -10.81 -6.08 22.64
N SER A 519 -11.77 -5.20 22.93
CA SER A 519 -11.59 -4.06 23.83
C SER A 519 -12.84 -3.78 24.66
N ASP A 520 -12.68 -3.70 25.98
CA ASP A 520 -13.75 -3.33 26.93
C ASP A 520 -14.07 -1.82 26.91
N ARG A 521 -13.43 -1.05 26.03
CA ARG A 521 -13.63 0.40 25.86
C ARG A 521 -14.05 0.71 24.42
N PRO A 522 -14.81 1.79 24.18
CA PRO A 522 -15.08 2.29 22.84
C PRO A 522 -13.78 2.51 22.05
N VAL A 523 -13.60 1.80 20.94
CA VAL A 523 -12.45 1.97 20.05
C VAL A 523 -12.55 3.34 19.37
N ARG A 524 -11.44 4.08 19.32
CA ARG A 524 -11.38 5.36 18.61
C ARG A 524 -11.40 5.14 17.11
N THR A 525 -12.32 5.79 16.41
CA THR A 525 -12.55 5.64 14.97
C THR A 525 -12.58 6.98 14.27
N TYR A 526 -11.82 7.11 13.18
CA TYR A 526 -11.65 8.35 12.43
C TYR A 526 -12.13 8.18 11.00
N THR A 527 -12.91 9.16 10.53
CA THR A 527 -13.41 9.21 9.16
C THR A 527 -13.37 10.63 8.63
N ILE A 528 -13.20 10.76 7.32
CA ILE A 528 -13.40 12.01 6.59
C ILE A 528 -14.58 11.87 5.62
N GLY A 529 -15.34 12.94 5.46
CA GLY A 529 -16.40 13.08 4.47
C GLY A 529 -16.14 14.28 3.57
N PHE A 530 -16.77 14.31 2.40
CA PHE A 530 -16.70 15.41 1.44
C PHE A 530 -18.01 16.23 1.49
N ALA A 531 -17.96 17.50 1.07
CA ALA A 531 -19.16 18.31 0.89
C ALA A 531 -20.01 17.80 -0.30
N GLU A 532 -19.34 17.24 -1.30
CA GLU A 532 -19.88 16.65 -2.51
C GLU A 532 -20.54 15.29 -2.20
N GLN A 533 -21.89 15.24 -2.20
CA GLN A 533 -22.67 14.09 -1.72
C GLN A 533 -22.42 12.76 -2.46
N ASP A 534 -21.95 12.83 -3.72
CA ASP A 534 -21.61 11.64 -4.52
C ASP A 534 -20.28 10.99 -4.08
N PHE A 535 -19.50 11.65 -3.23
CA PHE A 535 -18.20 11.18 -2.71
C PHE A 535 -18.20 11.03 -1.17
N ASP A 536 -19.27 11.41 -0.47
CA ASP A 536 -19.36 11.32 0.99
C ASP A 536 -19.59 9.88 1.51
N GLU A 537 -18.49 9.23 1.92
CA GLU A 537 -18.51 7.92 2.58
C GLU A 537 -18.91 8.00 4.07
N ALA A 538 -18.80 9.16 4.71
CA ALA A 538 -18.80 9.26 6.18
C ALA A 538 -20.12 8.82 6.82
N ARG A 539 -21.26 9.08 6.13
CA ARG A 539 -22.58 8.58 6.54
C ARG A 539 -22.66 7.06 6.71
N TYR A 540 -21.81 6.28 6.03
CA TYR A 540 -21.76 4.82 6.19
C TYR A 540 -20.84 4.42 7.37
N ALA A 541 -19.70 5.08 7.52
CA ALA A 541 -18.84 4.91 8.69
C ALA A 541 -19.59 5.22 9.99
N ALA A 542 -20.34 6.31 10.04
CA ALA A 542 -21.17 6.70 11.19
C ALA A 542 -22.28 5.69 11.54
N ARG A 543 -22.80 4.92 10.55
CA ARG A 543 -23.74 3.80 10.83
C ARG A 543 -23.00 2.61 11.46
N VAL A 544 -21.83 2.24 10.93
CA VAL A 544 -21.00 1.15 11.47
C VAL A 544 -20.52 1.48 12.88
N ALA A 545 -20.02 2.70 13.09
CA ALA A 545 -19.55 3.20 14.37
C ALA A 545 -20.64 3.16 15.45
N ARG A 546 -21.86 3.65 15.11
CA ARG A 546 -23.01 3.62 16.02
C ARG A 546 -23.48 2.20 16.35
N HIS A 547 -23.39 1.27 15.40
CA HIS A 547 -23.73 -0.14 15.63
C HIS A 547 -22.70 -0.84 16.54
N LEU A 548 -21.41 -0.51 16.39
CA LEU A 548 -20.32 -1.10 17.18
C LEU A 548 -20.09 -0.40 18.53
N GLY A 549 -20.59 0.82 18.73
CA GLY A 549 -20.41 1.59 19.96
C GLY A 549 -19.07 2.32 20.07
N THR A 550 -18.44 2.66 18.94
CA THR A 550 -17.08 3.25 18.89
C THR A 550 -17.05 4.76 19.21
N GLU A 551 -15.93 5.25 19.75
CA GLU A 551 -15.67 6.69 19.90
C GLU A 551 -15.38 7.27 18.50
N HIS A 552 -16.36 7.91 17.88
CA HIS A 552 -16.33 8.26 16.46
C HIS A 552 -16.07 9.75 16.21
N THR A 553 -15.07 10.05 15.37
CA THR A 553 -14.73 11.41 14.92
C THR A 553 -14.84 11.51 13.40
N GLU A 554 -15.75 12.35 12.92
CA GLU A 554 -15.88 12.73 11.51
C GLU A 554 -15.29 14.13 11.27
N LEU A 555 -14.52 14.31 10.19
CA LEU A 555 -14.17 15.63 9.66
C LEU A 555 -14.71 15.78 8.24
N ARG A 556 -15.49 16.84 7.99
CA ARG A 556 -15.98 17.19 6.65
C ARG A 556 -15.01 18.13 5.96
N LEU A 557 -14.75 17.86 4.68
CA LEU A 557 -13.74 18.51 3.85
C LEU A 557 -14.39 19.27 2.69
N THR A 558 -13.70 20.32 2.27
CA THR A 558 -14.02 21.10 1.06
C THR A 558 -12.88 21.03 0.04
N GLY A 559 -13.13 21.49 -1.19
CA GLY A 559 -12.07 21.66 -2.19
C GLY A 559 -10.96 22.64 -1.77
N GLU A 560 -11.27 23.61 -0.90
CA GLU A 560 -10.27 24.55 -0.36
C GLU A 560 -9.29 23.84 0.61
N ASP A 561 -9.79 22.93 1.46
CA ASP A 561 -8.95 22.13 2.37
C ASP A 561 -7.99 21.23 1.58
N ALA A 562 -8.45 20.67 0.45
CA ALA A 562 -7.62 19.90 -0.45
C ALA A 562 -6.55 20.77 -1.13
N GLN A 563 -6.95 21.91 -1.72
CA GLN A 563 -6.05 22.85 -2.39
C GLN A 563 -4.92 23.34 -1.48
N ALA A 564 -5.20 23.58 -0.20
CA ALA A 564 -4.20 24.01 0.77
C ALA A 564 -3.13 22.94 1.12
N LEU A 565 -3.39 21.65 0.85
CA LEU A 565 -2.43 20.56 1.09
C LEU A 565 -1.64 20.16 -0.15
N ILE A 566 -2.16 20.40 -1.35
CA ILE A 566 -1.55 19.96 -2.62
C ILE A 566 -0.08 20.41 -2.79
N PRO A 567 0.30 21.68 -2.51
CA PRO A 567 1.70 22.13 -2.60
C PRO A 567 2.68 21.37 -1.67
N ARG A 568 2.19 20.64 -0.67
CA ARG A 568 3.02 19.86 0.27
C ARG A 568 3.19 18.40 -0.15
N LEU A 569 2.42 17.91 -1.12
CA LEU A 569 2.51 16.52 -1.59
C LEU A 569 3.92 16.17 -2.12
N PRO A 570 4.61 17.02 -2.92
CA PRO A 570 6.03 16.82 -3.28
C PRO A 570 6.96 16.49 -2.11
N ASP A 571 6.86 17.23 -1.00
CA ASP A 571 7.66 17.02 0.21
C ASP A 571 7.27 15.76 0.98
N ILE A 572 5.98 15.42 1.00
CA ILE A 572 5.44 14.28 1.75
C ILE A 572 5.83 12.95 1.09
N PHE A 573 5.62 12.82 -0.22
CA PHE A 573 5.74 11.53 -0.91
C PHE A 573 7.15 11.23 -1.42
N ASP A 574 7.96 12.27 -1.68
CA ASP A 574 9.41 12.28 -2.00
C ASP A 574 9.92 11.43 -3.17
N GLU A 575 9.07 10.57 -3.70
CA GLU A 575 9.03 10.05 -5.07
C GLU A 575 7.72 10.59 -5.70
N PRO A 576 7.63 10.83 -7.03
CA PRO A 576 6.38 11.30 -7.62
C PRO A 576 5.29 10.22 -7.46
N LEU A 577 4.18 10.61 -6.82
CA LEU A 577 3.01 9.77 -6.58
C LEU A 577 1.73 10.55 -6.93
N ALA A 578 0.81 9.90 -7.64
CA ALA A 578 -0.36 10.54 -8.22
C ALA A 578 -1.67 9.76 -8.02
N ASP A 579 -1.72 8.75 -7.14
CA ASP A 579 -3.01 8.22 -6.68
C ASP A 579 -3.81 9.38 -6.03
N PRO A 580 -4.98 9.78 -6.57
CA PRO A 580 -5.75 10.90 -6.03
C PRO A 580 -6.22 10.69 -4.58
N SER A 581 -6.23 9.45 -4.09
CA SER A 581 -6.55 9.12 -2.70
C SER A 581 -5.44 9.49 -1.69
N GLN A 582 -4.28 9.98 -2.14
CA GLN A 582 -3.21 10.47 -1.27
C GLN A 582 -3.66 11.63 -0.35
N LEU A 583 -4.49 12.54 -0.86
CA LEU A 583 -5.05 13.67 -0.11
C LEU A 583 -5.98 13.21 1.03
N PRO A 584 -7.04 12.39 0.77
CA PRO A 584 -7.88 11.89 1.85
C PRO A 584 -7.13 10.99 2.86
N THR A 585 -6.13 10.20 2.43
CA THR A 585 -5.30 9.42 3.38
C THR A 585 -4.48 10.32 4.32
N LEU A 586 -3.92 11.43 3.82
CA LEU A 586 -3.22 12.43 4.62
C LEU A 586 -4.19 13.15 5.60
N LEU A 587 -5.40 13.49 5.15
CA LEU A 587 -6.40 14.20 5.95
C LEU A 587 -7.00 13.34 7.07
N VAL A 588 -7.29 12.05 6.82
CA VAL A 588 -7.75 11.15 7.90
C VAL A 588 -6.62 10.85 8.90
N SER A 589 -5.37 10.79 8.45
CA SER A 589 -4.21 10.66 9.33
C SER A 589 -4.03 11.91 10.20
N GLN A 590 -4.21 13.12 9.63
CA GLN A 590 -4.21 14.40 10.36
C GLN A 590 -5.35 14.51 11.40
N LEU A 591 -6.45 13.79 11.20
CA LEU A 591 -7.55 13.73 12.16
C LEU A 591 -7.26 12.76 13.31
N ALA A 592 -6.73 11.58 12.98
CA ALA A 592 -6.36 10.55 13.95
C ALA A 592 -5.22 11.02 14.86
N ARG A 593 -4.14 11.60 14.30
CA ARG A 593 -2.92 11.96 15.05
C ARG A 593 -3.16 12.89 16.25
N ARG A 594 -4.21 13.71 16.20
CA ARG A 594 -4.63 14.62 17.29
C ARG A 594 -5.00 13.89 18.60
N HIS A 595 -5.28 12.59 18.52
CA HIS A 595 -5.90 11.81 19.59
C HIS A 595 -5.24 10.46 19.84
N VAL A 596 -4.50 9.94 18.85
CA VAL A 596 -3.82 8.64 18.87
C VAL A 596 -2.47 8.72 18.16
N THR A 597 -1.55 7.84 18.55
CA THR A 597 -0.21 7.69 17.95
C THR A 597 -0.16 6.49 17.00
N VAL A 598 -1.05 5.51 17.18
CA VAL A 598 -1.20 4.32 16.33
C VAL A 598 -2.64 4.26 15.78
N ALA A 599 -2.82 3.80 14.54
CA ALA A 599 -4.12 3.46 13.99
C ALA A 599 -4.09 2.11 13.26
N LEU A 600 -5.18 1.34 13.30
CA LEU A 600 -5.37 0.17 12.43
C LEU A 600 -6.22 0.55 11.21
N SER A 601 -5.95 -0.08 10.06
CA SER A 601 -6.65 0.19 8.80
C SER A 601 -7.16 -1.07 8.10
N GLY A 602 -7.99 -0.89 7.07
CA GLY A 602 -8.57 -1.98 6.26
C GLY A 602 -7.76 -2.38 5.02
N ASP A 603 -6.53 -1.90 4.86
CA ASP A 603 -5.74 -2.09 3.65
C ASP A 603 -5.36 -3.57 3.43
N GLY A 604 -5.31 -3.99 2.16
CA GLY A 604 -5.08 -5.39 1.76
C GLY A 604 -6.34 -6.22 1.51
N GLY A 605 -7.51 -5.77 1.96
CA GLY A 605 -8.74 -6.54 1.86
C GLY A 605 -9.30 -6.72 0.44
N ASP A 606 -8.91 -5.87 -0.53
CA ASP A 606 -9.22 -6.08 -1.95
C ASP A 606 -8.28 -7.09 -2.61
N GLU A 607 -7.00 -7.01 -2.29
CA GLU A 607 -5.88 -7.76 -2.85
C GLU A 607 -5.95 -9.23 -2.42
N VAL A 608 -6.21 -9.47 -1.13
CA VAL A 608 -6.20 -10.80 -0.49
C VAL A 608 -7.52 -11.55 -0.75
N PHE A 609 -8.66 -10.87 -0.78
CA PHE A 609 -9.99 -11.51 -0.87
C PHE A 609 -10.74 -11.26 -2.19
N GLY A 610 -10.08 -10.69 -3.21
CA GLY A 610 -10.64 -10.59 -4.56
C GLY A 610 -11.75 -9.54 -4.67
N GLY A 611 -11.50 -8.34 -4.15
CA GLY A 611 -12.51 -7.28 -4.02
C GLY A 611 -12.65 -6.30 -5.17
N TYR A 612 -11.62 -6.12 -6.01
CA TYR A 612 -11.67 -5.10 -7.05
C TYR A 612 -12.63 -5.45 -8.19
N ASN A 613 -13.34 -4.42 -8.67
CA ASN A 613 -14.17 -4.51 -9.87
C ASN A 613 -13.36 -4.99 -11.11
N ARG A 614 -12.05 -4.69 -11.19
CA ARG A 614 -11.18 -5.20 -12.26
C ARG A 614 -11.10 -6.73 -12.30
N TYR A 615 -11.19 -7.41 -11.16
CA TYR A 615 -11.28 -8.87 -11.10
C TYR A 615 -12.64 -9.40 -11.59
N VAL A 616 -13.74 -8.70 -11.24
CA VAL A 616 -15.12 -9.09 -11.63
C VAL A 616 -15.31 -8.93 -13.14
N TYR A 617 -14.83 -7.82 -13.72
CA TYR A 617 -14.81 -7.65 -15.17
C TYR A 617 -13.80 -8.60 -15.84
N GLY A 618 -12.62 -8.76 -15.24
CA GLY A 618 -11.55 -9.65 -15.69
C GLY A 618 -12.03 -11.09 -15.93
N THR A 619 -12.56 -11.71 -14.88
CA THR A 619 -13.06 -13.10 -14.92
C THR A 619 -14.29 -13.29 -15.82
N ARG A 620 -15.18 -12.29 -15.94
CA ARG A 620 -16.44 -12.42 -16.70
C ARG A 620 -16.33 -12.04 -18.18
N MET A 621 -15.53 -11.03 -18.52
CA MET A 621 -15.49 -10.46 -19.86
C MET A 621 -14.30 -10.97 -20.67
N LEU A 622 -13.12 -11.09 -20.08
CA LEU A 622 -11.90 -11.38 -20.83
C LEU A 622 -11.91 -12.80 -21.47
N PRO A 623 -12.43 -13.86 -20.81
CA PRO A 623 -12.62 -15.16 -21.45
C PRO A 623 -13.67 -15.17 -22.59
N ARG A 624 -14.49 -14.12 -22.73
CA ARG A 624 -15.43 -13.94 -23.85
C ARG A 624 -14.78 -13.12 -24.97
N VAL A 625 -14.06 -12.05 -24.63
CA VAL A 625 -13.23 -11.25 -25.54
C VAL A 625 -12.14 -12.10 -26.21
N ASN A 626 -11.57 -13.07 -25.50
CA ASN A 626 -10.58 -14.01 -26.04
C ASN A 626 -11.17 -15.15 -26.88
N ARG A 627 -12.50 -15.30 -26.99
CA ARG A 627 -13.14 -16.21 -27.97
C ARG A 627 -13.32 -15.58 -29.34
N VAL A 628 -13.21 -14.25 -29.46
CA VAL A 628 -13.27 -13.55 -30.76
C VAL A 628 -11.89 -13.61 -31.42
N PRO A 629 -11.74 -14.19 -32.63
CA PRO A 629 -10.45 -14.28 -33.31
C PRO A 629 -9.79 -12.92 -33.51
N ARG A 630 -8.46 -12.84 -33.33
CA ARG A 630 -7.68 -11.59 -33.40
C ARG A 630 -7.96 -10.78 -34.68
N PHE A 631 -8.10 -11.45 -35.83
CA PHE A 631 -8.36 -10.78 -37.11
C PHE A 631 -9.71 -10.05 -37.20
N VAL A 632 -10.71 -10.46 -36.40
CA VAL A 632 -11.98 -9.72 -36.24
C VAL A 632 -11.84 -8.70 -35.11
N ARG A 633 -11.22 -9.10 -34.00
CA ARG A 633 -11.18 -8.35 -32.74
C ARG A 633 -10.39 -7.04 -32.84
N LEU A 634 -9.22 -7.09 -33.47
CA LEU A 634 -8.30 -5.96 -33.60
C LEU A 634 -8.86 -4.81 -34.46
N PRO A 635 -9.35 -5.03 -35.71
CA PRO A 635 -9.93 -3.93 -36.49
C PRO A 635 -11.23 -3.39 -35.88
N PHE A 636 -12.03 -4.24 -35.23
CA PHE A 636 -13.22 -3.79 -34.50
C PHE A 636 -12.87 -2.89 -33.31
N GLY A 637 -11.91 -3.30 -32.46
CA GLY A 637 -11.42 -2.49 -31.34
C GLY A 637 -10.82 -1.15 -31.78
N ALA A 638 -10.04 -1.16 -32.86
CA ALA A 638 -9.48 0.06 -33.47
C ALA A 638 -10.58 0.95 -34.08
N GLY A 639 -11.64 0.37 -34.64
CA GLY A 639 -12.82 1.09 -35.11
C GLY A 639 -13.56 1.82 -33.98
N LEU A 640 -13.78 1.14 -32.84
CA LEU A 640 -14.41 1.74 -31.66
C LEU A 640 -13.61 2.92 -31.09
N GLY A 641 -12.26 2.82 -31.12
CA GLY A 641 -11.36 3.89 -30.66
C GLY A 641 -11.29 5.11 -31.59
N ARG A 642 -11.44 4.92 -32.91
CA ARG A 642 -11.39 6.02 -33.91
C ARG A 642 -12.61 6.95 -33.87
N VAL A 643 -13.79 6.44 -33.49
CA VAL A 643 -15.00 7.27 -33.36
C VAL A 643 -14.93 8.08 -32.06
N PRO A 644 -14.98 9.44 -32.09
CA PRO A 644 -14.83 10.26 -30.88
C PRO A 644 -15.89 9.96 -29.81
N ALA A 645 -15.51 10.03 -28.52
CA ALA A 645 -16.40 9.73 -27.39
C ALA A 645 -17.73 10.51 -27.46
N GLY A 646 -17.68 11.81 -27.75
CA GLY A 646 -18.87 12.65 -27.92
C GLY A 646 -19.79 12.30 -29.11
N VAL A 647 -19.41 11.37 -30.00
CA VAL A 647 -20.30 10.76 -31.00
C VAL A 647 -21.03 9.57 -30.37
N TRP A 648 -20.30 8.68 -29.70
CA TRP A 648 -20.87 7.57 -28.92
C TRP A 648 -21.84 8.06 -27.84
N ASP A 649 -21.53 9.16 -27.14
CA ASP A 649 -22.41 9.77 -26.14
C ASP A 649 -23.65 10.44 -26.76
N ARG A 650 -23.66 10.75 -28.06
CA ARG A 650 -24.88 11.15 -28.78
C ARG A 650 -25.69 9.93 -29.20
N LEU A 651 -25.04 8.91 -29.74
CA LEU A 651 -25.68 7.66 -30.14
C LEU A 651 -26.32 6.92 -28.94
N SER A 652 -25.68 6.90 -27.77
CA SER A 652 -26.22 6.30 -26.54
C SER A 652 -27.47 7.01 -26.03
N ARG A 653 -27.56 8.34 -26.19
CA ARG A 653 -28.76 9.13 -25.87
C ARG A 653 -29.91 8.86 -26.84
N VAL A 654 -29.63 8.72 -28.14
CA VAL A 654 -30.64 8.38 -29.16
C VAL A 654 -31.16 6.94 -28.98
N THR A 655 -30.27 5.99 -28.66
CA THR A 655 -30.62 4.58 -28.44
C THR A 655 -31.13 4.27 -27.04
N ALA A 656 -31.14 5.24 -26.11
CA ALA A 656 -31.53 5.06 -24.72
C ALA A 656 -32.93 4.44 -24.49
N PRO A 657 -33.97 4.73 -25.30
CA PRO A 657 -35.28 4.08 -25.13
C PRO A 657 -35.27 2.57 -25.41
N VAL A 658 -34.30 2.08 -26.19
CA VAL A 658 -34.20 0.70 -26.67
C VAL A 658 -33.13 -0.09 -25.91
N ALA A 659 -32.02 0.57 -25.54
CA ALA A 659 -30.90 -0.04 -24.83
C ALA A 659 -30.54 0.74 -23.54
N PRO A 660 -31.44 0.83 -22.53
CA PRO A 660 -31.22 1.62 -21.31
C PRO A 660 -30.02 1.16 -20.46
N ALA A 661 -29.51 -0.06 -20.65
CA ALA A 661 -28.27 -0.53 -20.02
C ALA A 661 -26.97 0.06 -20.64
N VAL A 662 -27.06 0.62 -21.86
CA VAL A 662 -25.97 1.32 -22.57
C VAL A 662 -26.15 2.84 -22.44
N ALA A 663 -27.38 3.30 -22.16
CA ALA A 663 -27.68 4.69 -21.88
C ALA A 663 -26.95 5.19 -20.63
N GLY A 664 -26.27 6.32 -20.77
CA GLY A 664 -25.61 7.01 -19.66
C GLY A 664 -24.75 8.15 -20.16
N GLN A 665 -24.48 9.10 -19.27
CA GLN A 665 -23.32 9.97 -19.44
C GLN A 665 -22.06 9.09 -19.33
N ARG A 666 -21.01 9.39 -20.11
CA ARG A 666 -19.78 8.57 -20.21
C ARG A 666 -19.96 7.20 -20.92
N ALA A 667 -20.88 7.11 -21.89
CA ALA A 667 -21.01 5.92 -22.74
C ALA A 667 -19.84 5.79 -23.73
N GLY A 668 -19.37 6.92 -24.28
CA GLY A 668 -18.21 6.95 -25.19
C GLY A 668 -16.92 6.45 -24.55
N GLU A 669 -16.68 6.81 -23.29
CA GLU A 669 -15.54 6.30 -22.51
C GLU A 669 -15.60 4.79 -22.31
N ARG A 670 -16.79 4.23 -22.01
CA ARG A 670 -16.99 2.78 -21.87
C ARG A 670 -16.70 2.06 -23.19
N ILE A 671 -17.11 2.63 -24.32
CA ILE A 671 -16.88 2.08 -25.66
C ILE A 671 -15.40 2.23 -26.09
N HIS A 672 -14.73 3.33 -25.75
CA HIS A 672 -13.29 3.49 -25.93
C HIS A 672 -12.46 2.53 -25.06
N LYS A 673 -12.87 2.34 -23.80
CA LYS A 673 -12.24 1.35 -22.91
C LYS A 673 -12.46 -0.07 -23.43
N LEU A 674 -13.66 -0.40 -23.92
CA LEU A 674 -13.92 -1.66 -24.61
C LEU A 674 -13.09 -1.81 -25.90
N GLY A 675 -12.92 -0.75 -26.68
CA GLY A 675 -12.08 -0.72 -27.87
C GLY A 675 -10.63 -1.10 -27.55
N ARG A 676 -10.03 -0.48 -26.53
CA ARG A 676 -8.68 -0.83 -26.05
C ARG A 676 -8.59 -2.28 -25.54
N LEU A 677 -9.57 -2.75 -24.78
CA LEU A 677 -9.63 -4.15 -24.32
C LEU A 677 -9.74 -5.15 -25.49
N MET A 678 -10.44 -4.80 -26.57
CA MET A 678 -10.54 -5.62 -27.79
C MET A 678 -9.24 -5.58 -28.61
N SER A 679 -8.54 -4.44 -28.64
CA SER A 679 -7.28 -4.24 -29.35
C SER A 679 -6.03 -4.80 -28.63
N ALA A 680 -6.13 -5.18 -27.36
CA ALA A 680 -5.02 -5.78 -26.60
C ALA A 680 -4.51 -7.09 -27.26
N GLY A 681 -3.20 -7.33 -27.21
CA GLY A 681 -2.56 -8.52 -27.76
C GLY A 681 -2.51 -9.70 -26.79
N SER A 682 -2.38 -9.44 -25.49
CA SER A 682 -2.25 -10.44 -24.42
C SER A 682 -3.24 -10.23 -23.26
N VAL A 683 -3.06 -10.92 -22.13
CA VAL A 683 -3.78 -10.62 -20.87
C VAL A 683 -3.07 -9.48 -20.13
N GLY A 684 -1.74 -9.46 -20.12
CA GLY A 684 -0.90 -8.37 -19.61
C GLY A 684 -1.24 -7.03 -20.25
N ASP A 685 -1.18 -6.92 -21.58
CA ASP A 685 -1.60 -5.74 -22.37
C ASP A 685 -2.95 -5.17 -21.92
N MET A 686 -3.89 -6.08 -21.71
CA MET A 686 -5.29 -5.78 -21.44
C MET A 686 -5.47 -5.27 -20.00
N TYR A 687 -4.70 -5.78 -19.05
CA TYR A 687 -4.65 -5.32 -17.67
C TYR A 687 -3.84 -4.02 -17.53
N ARG A 688 -2.70 -3.93 -18.22
CA ARG A 688 -1.90 -2.72 -18.43
C ARG A 688 -2.81 -1.59 -18.94
N SER A 689 -3.70 -1.85 -19.89
CA SER A 689 -4.69 -0.87 -20.39
C SER A 689 -5.86 -0.56 -19.42
N LEU A 690 -6.10 -1.40 -18.40
CA LEU A 690 -7.05 -1.11 -17.31
C LEU A 690 -6.44 -0.24 -16.21
N LEU A 691 -5.12 -0.36 -15.96
CA LEU A 691 -4.37 0.43 -14.98
C LEU A 691 -3.81 1.73 -15.56
N SER A 692 -3.52 1.78 -16.86
CA SER A 692 -2.91 2.93 -17.54
C SER A 692 -3.72 4.23 -17.37
N ALA A 693 -3.15 5.22 -16.68
CA ALA A 693 -3.63 6.60 -16.66
C ALA A 693 -3.33 7.29 -18.01
N TRP A 694 -2.05 7.37 -18.41
CA TRP A 694 -1.67 7.54 -19.81
C TRP A 694 -1.63 6.16 -20.50
N PRO A 695 -2.40 5.91 -21.58
CA PRO A 695 -2.33 4.65 -22.33
C PRO A 695 -0.98 4.42 -23.00
N HIS A 696 -0.39 5.51 -23.49
CA HIS A 696 0.88 5.56 -24.21
C HIS A 696 1.76 6.67 -23.61
N PRO A 697 2.35 6.47 -22.42
CA PRO A 697 3.39 7.37 -21.90
C PRO A 697 4.59 7.48 -22.85
N GLU A 698 4.83 6.49 -23.70
CA GLU A 698 5.78 6.52 -24.82
C GLU A 698 5.49 7.65 -25.84
N ASP A 699 4.25 8.15 -25.94
CA ASP A 699 3.91 9.32 -26.76
C ASP A 699 4.18 10.65 -26.02
N VAL A 700 4.58 10.61 -24.74
CA VAL A 700 4.60 11.77 -23.81
C VAL A 700 5.99 11.99 -23.20
N VAL A 701 6.74 10.93 -22.91
CA VAL A 701 8.14 11.00 -22.43
C VAL A 701 9.08 11.12 -23.61
N ARG A 702 10.04 12.04 -23.54
CA ARG A 702 11.04 12.27 -24.60
C ARG A 702 12.21 11.30 -24.46
N GLY A 703 12.35 10.41 -25.43
CA GLY A 703 13.41 9.38 -25.51
C GLY A 703 12.87 7.97 -25.28
N ASP A 704 13.72 6.95 -25.47
CA ASP A 704 13.35 5.52 -25.42
C ASP A 704 13.09 5.02 -23.98
N GLY A 705 12.05 5.56 -23.35
CA GLY A 705 11.60 5.22 -21.98
C GLY A 705 10.75 3.95 -21.89
N ALA A 706 11.06 2.89 -22.66
CA ALA A 706 10.29 1.65 -22.70
C ALA A 706 10.55 0.77 -21.46
N GLY A 707 9.88 1.09 -20.35
CA GLY A 707 10.02 0.34 -19.09
C GLY A 707 9.51 -1.10 -19.14
N GLU A 708 10.25 -2.00 -18.50
CA GLU A 708 9.80 -3.36 -18.18
C GLU A 708 8.54 -3.33 -17.30
N ASP A 709 7.69 -4.35 -17.43
CA ASP A 709 6.38 -4.39 -16.78
C ASP A 709 6.13 -5.75 -16.13
N GLU A 710 6.46 -5.83 -14.83
CA GLU A 710 6.28 -7.03 -14.03
C GLU A 710 4.80 -7.44 -13.89
N ASN A 711 3.84 -6.50 -14.01
CA ASN A 711 2.42 -6.88 -14.06
C ASN A 711 2.15 -7.73 -15.31
N SER A 712 2.59 -7.28 -16.49
CA SER A 712 2.42 -8.04 -17.72
C SER A 712 3.18 -9.38 -17.68
N ARG A 713 4.39 -9.42 -17.09
CA ARG A 713 5.11 -10.69 -16.83
C ARG A 713 4.27 -11.66 -16.00
N ILE A 714 3.75 -11.26 -14.84
CA ILE A 714 2.91 -12.11 -13.98
C ILE A 714 1.60 -12.55 -14.68
N LEU A 715 1.06 -11.71 -15.56
CA LEU A 715 -0.26 -11.90 -16.19
C LEU A 715 -0.23 -12.66 -17.51
N ASP A 716 0.90 -12.68 -18.22
CA ASP A 716 1.11 -13.49 -19.41
C ASP A 716 1.95 -14.76 -19.11
N GLU A 717 3.00 -14.67 -18.28
CA GLU A 717 3.89 -15.78 -17.92
C GLU A 717 3.73 -16.32 -16.47
N GLY A 718 3.75 -17.66 -16.35
CA GLY A 718 3.87 -18.38 -15.07
C GLY A 718 2.58 -18.63 -14.26
N PRO A 719 2.67 -19.48 -13.22
CA PRO A 719 1.57 -19.80 -12.31
C PRO A 719 1.24 -18.62 -11.37
N PRO A 720 0.01 -18.54 -10.84
CA PRO A 720 -1.09 -19.51 -10.93
C PRO A 720 -1.79 -19.51 -12.30
N GLU A 721 -2.33 -20.64 -12.76
CA GLU A 721 -2.89 -20.73 -14.14
C GLU A 721 -4.10 -19.82 -14.39
N HIS A 722 -4.96 -19.66 -13.38
CA HIS A 722 -6.28 -19.07 -13.55
C HIS A 722 -6.27 -17.55 -13.39
N LEU A 723 -6.83 -16.84 -14.39
CA LEU A 723 -6.83 -15.38 -14.53
C LEU A 723 -7.12 -14.57 -13.24
N LEU A 724 -8.10 -14.98 -12.41
CA LEU A 724 -8.38 -14.31 -11.13
C LEU A 724 -7.15 -14.27 -10.23
N ASP A 725 -6.49 -15.41 -10.12
CA ASP A 725 -5.39 -15.65 -9.19
C ASP A 725 -4.13 -14.92 -9.69
N ARG A 726 -3.96 -14.79 -11.02
CA ARG A 726 -2.90 -13.99 -11.64
C ARG A 726 -3.06 -12.50 -11.38
N MET A 727 -4.27 -11.96 -11.55
CA MET A 727 -4.56 -10.55 -11.23
C MET A 727 -4.35 -10.26 -9.73
N MET A 728 -4.78 -11.17 -8.85
CA MET A 728 -4.54 -11.04 -7.41
C MET A 728 -3.05 -11.15 -7.05
N LEU A 729 -2.28 -12.02 -7.70
CA LEU A 729 -0.83 -12.12 -7.49
C LEU A 729 -0.11 -10.86 -7.98
N ALA A 730 -0.43 -10.35 -9.17
CA ALA A 730 0.15 -9.11 -9.70
C ALA A 730 -0.15 -7.92 -8.78
N ASP A 731 -1.41 -7.75 -8.37
CA ASP A 731 -1.81 -6.68 -7.46
C ASP A 731 -1.12 -6.79 -6.08
N GLN A 732 -1.00 -8.00 -5.51
CA GLN A 732 -0.28 -8.20 -4.25
C GLN A 732 1.24 -8.04 -4.37
N THR A 733 1.83 -8.21 -5.57
CA THR A 733 3.29 -8.17 -5.79
C THR A 733 3.79 -6.78 -6.17
N VAL A 734 3.02 -6.02 -6.96
CA VAL A 734 3.46 -4.75 -7.57
C VAL A 734 2.63 -3.56 -7.09
N TYR A 735 1.30 -3.68 -7.15
CA TYR A 735 0.39 -2.56 -6.83
C TYR A 735 0.31 -2.27 -5.32
N LEU A 736 0.22 -3.31 -4.50
CA LEU A 736 0.10 -3.22 -3.05
C LEU A 736 1.33 -2.56 -2.37
N PRO A 737 2.59 -2.99 -2.59
CA PRO A 737 3.73 -2.42 -1.88
C PRO A 737 4.06 -0.98 -2.29
N ASP A 738 3.97 -0.65 -3.59
CA ASP A 738 4.57 0.58 -4.13
C ASP A 738 3.56 1.68 -4.51
N ASP A 739 2.25 1.38 -4.60
CA ASP A 739 1.18 2.41 -4.51
C ASP A 739 0.60 2.43 -3.09
N LEU A 740 -0.22 1.43 -2.75
CA LEU A 740 -1.12 1.51 -1.59
C LEU A 740 -0.38 1.64 -0.26
N LEU A 741 0.61 0.78 -0.01
CA LEU A 741 1.35 0.77 1.25
C LEU A 741 2.37 1.91 1.31
N ALA A 742 3.06 2.23 0.21
CA ALA A 742 3.92 3.40 0.11
C ALA A 742 3.15 4.70 0.40
N LYS A 743 1.98 4.88 -0.22
CA LYS A 743 1.08 6.01 0.01
C LYS A 743 0.60 6.06 1.46
N LEU A 744 0.18 4.92 2.02
CA LEU A 744 -0.30 4.84 3.40
C LEU A 744 0.81 5.20 4.41
N ASP A 745 2.02 4.66 4.21
CA ASP A 745 3.25 5.04 4.93
C ASP A 745 3.46 6.55 4.79
N ARG A 746 3.79 7.10 3.60
CA ARG A 746 4.06 8.53 3.40
C ARG A 746 3.01 9.46 4.03
N ALA A 747 1.72 9.21 3.77
CA ALA A 747 0.62 10.06 4.21
C ALA A 747 0.39 10.04 5.73
N SER A 748 0.55 8.87 6.37
CA SER A 748 0.41 8.75 7.82
C SER A 748 1.67 9.19 8.56
N MET A 749 2.84 8.90 7.99
CA MET A 749 4.16 9.25 8.51
C MET A 749 4.43 10.76 8.49
N ALA A 750 4.01 11.48 7.44
CA ALA A 750 4.12 12.95 7.38
C ALA A 750 3.33 13.67 8.49
N VAL A 751 2.39 12.97 9.11
CA VAL A 751 1.68 13.38 10.34
C VAL A 751 1.71 12.27 11.36
N SER A 752 2.89 11.63 11.47
CA SER A 752 3.36 11.09 12.73
C SER A 752 2.61 9.88 13.30
N LEU A 753 1.81 9.21 12.47
CA LEU A 753 0.86 8.18 12.89
C LEU A 753 1.35 6.83 12.35
N GLU A 754 1.55 5.82 13.21
CA GLU A 754 1.77 4.48 12.69
C GLU A 754 0.45 3.85 12.25
N VAL A 755 0.32 3.49 10.97
CA VAL A 755 -0.82 2.70 10.49
C VAL A 755 -0.47 1.23 10.35
N ARG A 756 -1.27 0.38 11.00
CA ARG A 756 -1.11 -1.09 11.07
C ARG A 756 -2.19 -1.78 10.22
N ALA A 757 -1.77 -2.53 9.21
CA ALA A 757 -2.66 -3.32 8.34
C ALA A 757 -2.72 -4.81 8.78
N PRO A 758 -3.78 -5.25 9.51
CA PRO A 758 -3.95 -6.63 9.98
C PRO A 758 -4.42 -7.62 8.90
N LEU A 759 -5.19 -7.18 7.88
CA LEU A 759 -5.63 -8.06 6.78
C LEU A 759 -4.44 -8.57 5.93
N LEU A 760 -3.30 -7.90 6.07
CA LEU A 760 -2.01 -8.22 5.48
C LEU A 760 -1.07 -8.95 6.46
N ASP A 761 -1.59 -9.66 7.48
CA ASP A 761 -0.77 -10.67 8.16
C ASP A 761 -0.47 -11.80 7.17
N HIS A 762 0.80 -12.22 7.11
CA HIS A 762 1.22 -13.24 6.16
C HIS A 762 0.45 -14.56 6.30
N ARG A 763 -0.04 -14.90 7.51
CA ARG A 763 -0.85 -16.10 7.75
C ARG A 763 -2.25 -15.98 7.15
N VAL A 764 -2.85 -14.79 7.23
CA VAL A 764 -4.12 -14.46 6.57
C VAL A 764 -3.96 -14.53 5.05
N VAL A 765 -2.84 -14.02 4.52
CA VAL A 765 -2.52 -14.06 3.08
C VAL A 765 -2.29 -15.50 2.60
N GLU A 766 -1.47 -16.29 3.30
CA GLU A 766 -1.21 -17.70 3.01
C GLU A 766 -2.48 -18.56 3.10
N PHE A 767 -3.31 -18.36 4.12
CA PHE A 767 -4.62 -18.99 4.22
C PHE A 767 -5.52 -18.59 3.03
N SER A 768 -5.53 -17.32 2.62
CA SER A 768 -6.29 -16.88 1.45
C SER A 768 -5.92 -17.65 0.18
N TRP A 769 -4.66 -18.06 0.03
CA TRP A 769 -4.18 -18.80 -1.13
C TRP A 769 -4.60 -20.28 -1.14
N ARG A 770 -5.05 -20.81 0.01
CA ARG A 770 -5.69 -22.13 0.13
C ARG A 770 -7.19 -22.11 -0.16
N LEU A 771 -7.84 -20.95 -0.06
CA LEU A 771 -9.30 -20.83 -0.21
C LEU A 771 -9.77 -21.08 -1.66
N PRO A 772 -10.85 -21.86 -1.87
CA PRO A 772 -11.52 -21.95 -3.15
C PRO A 772 -11.92 -20.58 -3.72
N ARG A 773 -11.75 -20.37 -5.03
CA ARG A 773 -12.05 -19.10 -5.71
C ARG A 773 -13.48 -18.60 -5.49
N SER A 774 -14.44 -19.50 -5.29
CA SER A 774 -15.85 -19.22 -4.95
C SER A 774 -16.07 -18.59 -3.57
N MET A 775 -15.08 -18.66 -2.67
CA MET A 775 -15.08 -17.96 -1.37
C MET A 775 -14.45 -16.57 -1.46
N LYS A 776 -13.60 -16.30 -2.47
CA LYS A 776 -13.08 -14.96 -2.80
C LYS A 776 -14.11 -14.17 -3.61
N LEU A 777 -14.47 -14.68 -4.78
CA LEU A 777 -15.38 -14.05 -5.74
C LEU A 777 -16.59 -14.97 -6.03
N ARG A 778 -17.72 -14.71 -5.36
CA ARG A 778 -18.98 -15.45 -5.57
C ARG A 778 -19.82 -14.76 -6.64
N GLY A 779 -19.61 -15.16 -7.90
CA GLY A 779 -20.35 -14.67 -9.06
C GLY A 779 -19.99 -13.23 -9.46
N SER A 780 -20.44 -12.24 -8.69
CA SER A 780 -20.02 -10.82 -8.75
C SER A 780 -19.75 -10.22 -7.37
N VAL A 781 -19.95 -10.97 -6.30
CA VAL A 781 -19.64 -10.55 -4.93
C VAL A 781 -18.19 -10.90 -4.63
N GLY A 782 -17.30 -9.92 -4.77
CA GLY A 782 -15.93 -9.99 -4.26
C GLY A 782 -15.89 -9.87 -2.73
N LYS A 783 -14.78 -10.30 -2.13
CA LYS A 783 -14.57 -10.40 -0.67
C LYS A 783 -15.60 -11.30 0.03
N TRP A 784 -16.11 -12.35 -0.63
CA TRP A 784 -17.29 -13.07 -0.13
C TRP A 784 -17.08 -13.68 1.27
N ILE A 785 -15.90 -14.24 1.57
CA ILE A 785 -15.59 -14.84 2.87
C ILE A 785 -15.40 -13.77 3.97
N LEU A 786 -14.69 -12.68 3.67
CA LEU A 786 -14.49 -11.55 4.59
C LEU A 786 -15.82 -10.89 4.94
N ARG A 787 -16.75 -10.83 3.98
CA ARG A 787 -18.15 -10.44 4.22
C ARG A 787 -18.85 -11.36 5.22
N GLN A 788 -18.67 -12.67 5.16
CA GLN A 788 -19.31 -13.56 6.15
C GLN A 788 -18.74 -13.37 7.56
N VAL A 789 -17.41 -13.14 7.70
CA VAL A 789 -16.77 -12.77 8.97
C VAL A 789 -17.37 -11.45 9.53
N LEU A 790 -17.58 -10.45 8.68
CA LEU A 790 -18.21 -9.19 9.07
C LEU A 790 -19.69 -9.37 9.46
N TYR A 791 -20.45 -10.19 8.74
CA TYR A 791 -21.88 -10.40 8.97
C TYR A 791 -22.20 -11.14 10.29
N ARG A 792 -21.19 -11.72 10.96
CA ARG A 792 -21.29 -12.21 12.35
C ARG A 792 -21.35 -11.08 13.40
N ARG A 793 -20.99 -9.85 13.02
CA ARG A 793 -20.84 -8.69 13.93
C ARG A 793 -21.67 -7.47 13.51
N VAL A 794 -21.84 -7.24 12.20
CA VAL A 794 -22.52 -6.07 11.64
C VAL A 794 -23.62 -6.50 10.65
N PRO A 795 -24.88 -6.06 10.83
CA PRO A 795 -25.98 -6.30 9.90
C PRO A 795 -25.67 -5.95 8.44
N ARG A 796 -26.15 -6.78 7.51
CA ARG A 796 -25.84 -6.67 6.08
C ARG A 796 -26.25 -5.33 5.49
N ASP A 797 -27.39 -4.77 5.87
CA ASP A 797 -27.91 -3.49 5.38
C ASP A 797 -27.06 -2.27 5.79
N ILE A 798 -26.16 -2.42 6.77
CA ILE A 798 -25.23 -1.38 7.19
C ILE A 798 -24.03 -1.30 6.23
N VAL A 799 -23.56 -2.45 5.72
CA VAL A 799 -22.26 -2.61 5.03
C VAL A 799 -22.36 -3.07 3.57
N GLU A 800 -23.50 -3.62 3.14
CA GLU A 800 -23.79 -3.90 1.73
C GLU A 800 -24.21 -2.63 0.99
N ARG A 801 -23.20 -1.86 0.58
CA ARG A 801 -23.33 -0.70 -0.32
C ARG A 801 -22.58 -0.92 -1.64
N PRO A 802 -22.98 -0.26 -2.74
CA PRO A 802 -22.12 -0.15 -3.93
C PRO A 802 -20.74 0.38 -3.54
N LYS A 803 -19.66 -0.22 -4.07
CA LYS A 803 -18.30 0.23 -3.77
C LYS A 803 -18.03 1.56 -4.48
N MET A 804 -18.06 2.64 -3.72
CA MET A 804 -17.38 3.89 -4.10
C MET A 804 -15.88 3.70 -3.83
N GLY A 805 -15.04 4.43 -4.56
CA GLY A 805 -13.61 4.51 -4.26
C GLY A 805 -13.34 5.58 -3.21
N PHE A 806 -12.13 5.58 -2.63
CA PHE A 806 -11.61 6.71 -1.86
C PHE A 806 -11.13 7.84 -2.81
N SER A 807 -11.98 8.16 -3.79
CA SER A 807 -11.65 8.95 -4.98
C SER A 807 -12.13 10.39 -4.82
N VAL A 808 -11.20 11.35 -4.97
CA VAL A 808 -11.55 12.78 -5.08
C VAL A 808 -12.06 13.11 -6.50
N PRO A 809 -12.89 14.15 -6.66
CA PRO A 809 -13.43 14.56 -7.97
C PRO A 809 -12.39 15.37 -8.79
N ILE A 810 -11.27 14.74 -9.13
CA ILE A 810 -10.09 15.42 -9.70
C ILE A 810 -10.39 16.16 -11.02
N ASP A 811 -11.21 15.58 -11.89
CA ASP A 811 -11.67 16.23 -13.14
C ASP A 811 -12.58 17.45 -12.89
N GLU A 812 -13.21 17.60 -11.73
CA GLU A 812 -13.97 18.80 -11.35
C GLU A 812 -13.05 19.84 -10.70
N TRP A 813 -12.17 19.40 -9.80
CA TRP A 813 -11.18 20.27 -9.16
C TRP A 813 -10.25 20.94 -10.19
N LEU A 814 -9.74 20.20 -11.18
CA LEU A 814 -8.89 20.73 -12.25
C LEU A 814 -9.61 21.67 -13.23
N ARG A 815 -10.95 21.58 -13.35
CA ARG A 815 -11.76 22.54 -14.13
C ARG A 815 -12.18 23.78 -13.32
N GLY A 816 -12.13 23.70 -11.99
CA GLY A 816 -12.51 24.74 -11.06
C GLY A 816 -11.35 25.17 -10.15
N PRO A 817 -11.39 24.87 -8.85
CA PRO A 817 -10.49 25.47 -7.84
C PRO A 817 -8.99 25.28 -8.09
N LEU A 818 -8.59 24.16 -8.70
CA LEU A 818 -7.18 23.85 -8.98
C LEU A 818 -6.71 24.31 -10.37
N ARG A 819 -7.57 24.95 -11.17
CA ARG A 819 -7.26 25.26 -12.57
C ARG A 819 -6.04 26.16 -12.71
N GLU A 820 -6.02 27.32 -12.06
CA GLU A 820 -4.95 28.31 -12.21
C GLU A 820 -3.59 27.73 -11.76
N TRP A 821 -3.59 27.02 -10.64
CA TRP A 821 -2.41 26.28 -10.13
C TRP A 821 -1.95 25.16 -11.08
N ALA A 822 -2.86 24.52 -11.82
CA ALA A 822 -2.50 23.49 -12.81
C ALA A 822 -2.00 24.09 -14.13
N ASP A 823 -2.49 25.27 -14.53
CA ASP A 823 -2.00 26.00 -15.71
C ASP A 823 -0.50 26.34 -15.58
N ASP A 824 0.01 26.62 -14.38
CA ASP A 824 1.45 26.85 -14.11
C ASP A 824 2.33 25.67 -14.57
N PHE A 825 1.99 24.43 -14.18
CA PHE A 825 2.75 23.21 -14.50
C PHE A 825 2.47 22.64 -15.88
N LEU A 826 1.26 22.85 -16.42
CA LEU A 826 0.85 22.33 -17.73
C LEU A 826 1.15 23.28 -18.91
N SER A 827 1.70 24.46 -18.63
CA SER A 827 2.16 25.41 -19.64
C SER A 827 3.26 24.82 -20.53
N VAL A 828 3.27 25.21 -21.82
CA VAL A 828 4.28 24.76 -22.79
C VAL A 828 5.69 25.14 -22.33
N ASP A 829 5.83 26.29 -21.68
CA ASP A 829 7.11 26.76 -21.15
C ASP A 829 7.55 25.94 -19.93
N ALA A 830 6.66 25.56 -18.99
CA ALA A 830 7.03 24.74 -17.84
C ALA A 830 7.48 23.32 -18.24
N LEU A 831 6.73 22.68 -19.14
CA LEU A 831 7.10 21.39 -19.71
C LEU A 831 8.37 21.51 -20.58
N GLY A 832 8.55 22.66 -21.24
CA GLY A 832 9.79 23.04 -21.93
C GLY A 832 11.00 23.14 -21.00
N ARG A 833 10.83 23.65 -19.76
CA ARG A 833 11.89 23.70 -18.72
C ARG A 833 12.33 22.32 -18.23
N SER A 834 11.50 21.28 -18.36
CA SER A 834 11.94 19.92 -18.01
C SER A 834 12.73 19.28 -19.16
N GLY A 835 12.27 19.45 -20.40
CA GLY A 835 12.85 18.75 -21.56
C GLY A 835 12.54 17.26 -21.58
N LEU A 836 11.93 16.71 -20.53
CA LEU A 836 11.63 15.29 -20.33
C LEU A 836 10.28 14.88 -20.92
N LEU A 837 9.36 15.84 -21.11
CA LEU A 837 7.99 15.61 -21.58
C LEU A 837 7.69 16.39 -22.88
N ASP A 838 6.86 15.83 -23.74
CA ASP A 838 6.28 16.56 -24.88
C ASP A 838 5.02 17.35 -24.45
N PRO A 839 5.02 18.69 -24.53
CA PRO A 839 3.83 19.49 -24.24
C PRO A 839 2.66 19.28 -25.23
N ALA A 840 2.89 18.79 -26.44
CA ALA A 840 1.84 18.68 -27.46
C ALA A 840 0.66 17.73 -27.09
N PRO A 841 0.87 16.48 -26.61
CA PRO A 841 -0.21 15.63 -26.11
C PRO A 841 -0.82 16.17 -24.80
N ILE A 842 0.00 16.76 -23.92
CA ILE A 842 -0.42 17.26 -22.61
C ILE A 842 -1.38 18.46 -22.75
N ALA A 843 -0.99 19.49 -23.51
CA ALA A 843 -1.81 20.68 -23.76
C ALA A 843 -3.12 20.35 -24.52
N ARG A 844 -3.13 19.28 -25.33
CA ARG A 844 -4.35 18.74 -25.96
C ARG A 844 -5.27 18.12 -24.90
N GLY A 845 -4.74 17.27 -24.03
CA GLY A 845 -5.49 16.65 -22.93
C GLY A 845 -6.08 17.70 -21.98
N TRP A 846 -5.30 18.73 -21.63
CA TRP A 846 -5.74 19.84 -20.78
C TRP A 846 -6.94 20.58 -21.39
N ARG A 847 -6.86 20.92 -22.69
CA ARG A 847 -7.96 21.56 -23.42
C ARG A 847 -9.20 20.67 -23.51
N GLU A 848 -9.03 19.38 -23.77
CA GLU A 848 -10.14 18.40 -23.80
C GLU A 848 -10.85 18.26 -22.45
N LEU A 849 -10.11 18.39 -21.34
CA LEU A 849 -10.67 18.44 -19.99
C LEU A 849 -11.41 19.75 -19.74
N GLN A 850 -10.79 20.91 -19.98
CA GLN A 850 -11.41 22.23 -19.73
C GLN A 850 -12.70 22.44 -20.53
N GLU A 851 -12.75 21.96 -21.78
CA GLU A 851 -13.95 21.99 -22.64
C GLU A 851 -14.98 20.89 -22.29
N GLY A 852 -14.72 20.05 -21.28
CA GLY A 852 -15.61 18.97 -20.86
C GLY A 852 -15.80 17.85 -21.90
N ARG A 853 -14.93 17.78 -22.92
CA ARG A 853 -15.04 16.81 -24.04
C ARG A 853 -14.56 15.41 -23.67
N ARG A 854 -13.72 15.27 -22.65
CA ARG A 854 -13.12 14.00 -22.22
C ARG A 854 -12.61 14.13 -20.77
N PRO A 855 -12.85 13.16 -19.87
CA PRO A 855 -12.12 13.10 -18.62
C PRO A 855 -10.68 12.66 -18.87
N ALA A 856 -9.75 13.47 -18.36
CA ALA A 856 -8.31 13.25 -18.43
C ALA A 856 -7.63 13.55 -17.09
N GLY A 857 -8.41 13.82 -16.03
CA GLY A 857 -7.93 14.27 -14.73
C GLY A 857 -6.79 13.44 -14.15
N PRO A 858 -6.92 12.10 -14.01
CA PRO A 858 -5.84 11.26 -13.46
C PRO A 858 -4.54 11.31 -14.27
N ALA A 859 -4.62 11.46 -15.60
CA ALA A 859 -3.46 11.50 -16.47
C ALA A 859 -2.75 12.87 -16.38
N LEU A 860 -3.51 13.96 -16.41
CA LEU A 860 -3.00 15.32 -16.23
C LEU A 860 -2.46 15.55 -14.81
N TRP A 861 -3.13 14.99 -13.80
CA TRP A 861 -2.70 14.98 -12.41
C TRP A 861 -1.34 14.29 -12.23
N ALA A 862 -1.06 13.20 -12.96
CA ALA A 862 0.28 12.59 -12.97
C ALA A 862 1.35 13.56 -13.50
N VAL A 863 1.07 14.29 -14.58
CA VAL A 863 2.02 15.30 -15.10
C VAL A 863 2.27 16.39 -14.05
N ILE A 864 1.21 16.96 -13.47
CA ILE A 864 1.33 18.05 -12.48
C ILE A 864 2.10 17.57 -11.23
N MET A 865 1.77 16.39 -10.71
CA MET A 865 2.44 15.81 -9.54
C MET A 865 3.91 15.49 -9.81
N PHE A 866 4.28 15.08 -11.02
CA PHE A 866 5.68 14.91 -11.41
C PHE A 866 6.41 16.24 -11.51
N GLU A 867 5.87 17.24 -12.21
CA GLU A 867 6.54 18.54 -12.38
C GLU A 867 6.68 19.28 -11.03
N ALA A 868 5.65 19.23 -10.17
CA ALA A 868 5.73 19.78 -8.80
C ALA A 868 6.72 19.03 -7.90
N TRP A 869 6.88 17.70 -8.07
CA TRP A 869 7.95 16.95 -7.41
C TRP A 869 9.33 17.31 -7.97
N ARG A 870 9.45 17.48 -9.30
CA ARG A 870 10.70 17.76 -10.01
C ARG A 870 11.25 19.13 -9.61
N GLU A 871 10.42 20.18 -9.62
CA GLU A 871 10.81 21.52 -9.17
C GLU A 871 11.21 21.55 -7.68
N ARG A 872 10.73 20.59 -6.86
CA ARG A 872 11.05 20.49 -5.44
C ARG A 872 12.32 19.69 -5.11
N TRP A 873 12.61 18.61 -5.85
CA TRP A 873 13.65 17.62 -5.49
C TRP A 873 14.69 17.32 -6.57
N ALA A 874 14.42 17.62 -7.84
CA ALA A 874 15.28 17.26 -8.98
C ALA A 874 15.78 18.46 -9.80
N ALA A 875 15.35 19.68 -9.46
CA ALA A 875 15.99 20.94 -9.84
C ALA A 875 17.27 21.22 -9.02
#